data_AF-A0A484B4X7-F1
#
_entry.id   AF-A0A484B4X7-F1
#
_cell.length_a   1.000
_cell.length_b   1.000
_cell.length_c   1.000
_cell.angle_alpha   90.00
_cell.angle_beta   90.00
_cell.angle_gamma   90.00
#
_symmetry.space_group_name_H-M   'P 1'
#
loop_
_entity.id
_entity.type
_entity.pdbx_description
1 polymer ?
#
loop_
_entity_poly.entity_id
_entity_poly.type
_entity_poly.pdbx_seq_one_letter_code
_entity_poly.pdbx_strand_id
1 'polypeptide(L)'
;MTVEAKVISGTAVAKNIREELRQQVNALRAEGARFVPGLRIVQVGGREDSNVYIRMKIKAATEIGINAVHVQLPRSITESELLDKLSDLNADPQVHGIIVQMPLDCETAIDAHRITDAVSPAKDVDGLHTVNEGRLAVGDLNGFLPCTPWGCLELIRSTGVEIAGARAVVLGRSKIVGTPAAELLKWANATVTVCHSKTRNLEEISRSADILLVGIGVPEMVKGSWIKPGAVVIDCGINVKPDASKASGSRLVGDVDYEQAKLVAGYLTPVPGGVGPMTVAMLMKNTVVSATRAAASARRSQWPLEVLPLRPARPVPSDIVIARAQRPKHIGKLAEEIGLLPTEVSMYGSRKAKISLSVIQRLKDQPVGKYVVVAGITPTPLGEGKTTTLMGLVQALGAHKQRNVVAALRQPSQGPTFGIKGGAAGGGYAQVIPMEEFNLHLTGDIHAVAAANNLVAAQLDTRIFHEATQSDTALYNRLVPRIKGQRKFSPIQLRRLKRLGIDKTDPDQLTPEEAAAFSRLNIDVDTIMWERVVDINDRYLREITIGQSPSEKGMCRKTRFSIAVASEIMAVLALSSSLADMKCRLGAMVVAFNKDGVPVTTDDLGVTGALAVLLKDALEPNLMQSLEGTPVLVHAGPFANIAHGCNSIIADEIGLKLVGSEGFVCTEAGFGSDIGMEKFCNIKCRNSGRKPDAMVLVTTVRAIKMHGGGAPVTPGAPLNKQYTEENLELLEKGLPNLLQHISNGCSFGMPVVVSINAHVADTPAEHALLRKAALQAGAFAAVVSTHWSDGGAGAVPLAEAVIEASQLDNKFKLLYEPNLPLADKMTKIAQTMYGAGQVELSQEARDQIKRLTDAGFGSLPICMSKTSASVTGDPDIKGAPKGFTLKVQSVYVSAGAGFVVAMCGDITKMPGLSTRPAIYDIDLNTETGQIEGLF
;
A
#
# COMPACT_ATOMS: atom_id res chain seq x y z
N MET A 1 -6.24 70.08 22.12
CA MET A 1 -5.69 69.74 20.79
C MET A 1 -6.42 68.50 20.32
N THR A 2 -7.20 68.59 19.24
CA THR A 2 -7.84 67.43 18.61
C THR A 2 -6.75 66.55 18.01
N VAL A 3 -6.44 65.45 18.68
CA VAL A 3 -5.48 64.46 18.18
C VAL A 3 -6.24 63.62 17.16
N GLU A 4 -5.95 63.80 15.87
CA GLU A 4 -6.50 62.93 14.82
C GLU A 4 -5.97 61.49 15.01
N ALA A 5 -6.84 60.50 14.80
CA ALA A 5 -6.51 59.09 14.89
C ALA A 5 -5.38 58.71 13.91
N LYS A 6 -4.42 57.91 14.38
CA LYS A 6 -3.44 57.28 13.50
C LYS A 6 -4.11 56.18 12.68
N VAL A 7 -4.02 56.27 11.35
CA VAL A 7 -4.63 55.28 10.46
C VAL A 7 -3.86 53.97 10.52
N ILE A 8 -4.55 52.87 10.85
CA ILE A 8 -3.99 51.52 10.80
C ILE A 8 -4.13 50.98 9.37
N SER A 9 -3.10 51.17 8.56
CA SER A 9 -3.10 50.70 7.16
C SER A 9 -2.87 49.18 7.10
N GLY A 10 -3.96 48.42 7.03
CA GLY A 10 -3.86 46.97 6.86
C GLY A 10 -3.27 46.55 5.52
N THR A 11 -3.34 47.40 4.50
CA THR A 11 -2.60 47.19 3.24
C THR A 11 -1.08 47.19 3.45
N ALA A 12 -0.55 48.09 4.30
CA ALA A 12 0.87 48.16 4.61
C ALA A 12 1.32 46.95 5.44
N VAL A 13 0.57 46.61 6.49
CA VAL A 13 0.86 45.45 7.35
C VAL A 13 0.79 44.14 6.53
N ALA A 14 -0.24 43.97 5.70
CA ALA A 14 -0.39 42.82 4.82
C ALA A 14 0.76 42.70 3.80
N LYS A 15 1.35 43.82 3.34
CA LYS A 15 2.50 43.79 2.45
C LYS A 15 3.73 43.21 3.14
N ASN A 16 4.03 43.64 4.37
CA ASN A 16 5.18 43.12 5.13
C ASN A 16 5.05 41.62 5.38
N ILE A 17 3.88 41.17 5.82
CA ILE A 17 3.60 39.74 6.06
C ILE A 17 3.78 38.94 4.77
N ARG A 18 3.29 39.43 3.62
CA ARG A 18 3.48 38.74 2.34
C ARG A 18 4.93 38.66 1.90
N GLU A 19 5.77 39.65 2.23
CA GLU A 19 7.20 39.59 1.95
C GLU A 19 7.89 38.48 2.76
N GLU A 20 7.57 38.37 4.06
CA GLU A 20 8.05 37.28 4.92
C GLU A 20 7.60 35.92 4.39
N LEU A 21 6.33 35.79 3.99
CA LEU A 21 5.80 34.56 3.42
C LEU A 21 6.47 34.18 2.09
N ARG A 22 6.79 35.16 1.23
CA ARG A 22 7.53 34.91 -0.01
C ARG A 22 8.88 34.26 0.28
N GLN A 23 9.60 34.75 1.29
CA GLN A 23 10.89 34.17 1.70
C GLN A 23 10.72 32.72 2.18
N GLN A 24 9.70 32.44 2.99
CA GLN A 24 9.39 31.09 3.45
C GLN A 24 9.04 30.14 2.30
N VAL A 25 8.21 30.56 1.35
CA VAL A 25 7.86 29.76 0.16
C VAL A 25 9.09 29.49 -0.71
N ASN A 26 9.97 30.46 -0.87
CA ASN A 26 11.22 30.28 -1.60
C ASN A 26 12.15 29.27 -0.90
N ALA A 27 12.24 29.29 0.43
CA ALA A 27 12.98 28.28 1.20
C ALA A 27 12.40 26.87 0.99
N LEU A 28 11.08 26.71 1.11
CA LEU A 28 10.41 25.42 0.86
C LEU A 28 10.68 24.87 -0.54
N ARG A 29 10.75 25.73 -1.56
CA ARG A 29 11.09 25.35 -2.95
C ARG A 29 12.57 24.96 -3.11
N ALA A 30 13.47 25.69 -2.45
CA ALA A 30 14.91 25.40 -2.52
C ALA A 30 15.26 24.04 -1.88
N GLU A 31 14.52 23.66 -0.84
CA GLU A 31 14.71 22.41 -0.10
C GLU A 31 14.10 21.17 -0.78
N GLY A 32 13.33 21.34 -1.86
CA GLY A 32 12.75 20.23 -2.61
C GLY A 32 12.38 20.65 -4.02
N ALA A 33 13.08 20.13 -5.02
CA ALA A 33 13.05 20.57 -6.43
C ALA A 33 11.66 20.62 -7.12
N ARG A 34 10.58 20.14 -6.46
CA ARG A 34 9.21 20.14 -6.98
C ARG A 34 8.11 20.55 -5.98
N PHE A 35 8.44 20.96 -4.74
CA PHE A 35 7.40 21.31 -3.77
C PHE A 35 6.87 22.72 -3.98
N VAL A 36 5.55 22.85 -4.20
CA VAL A 36 4.87 24.14 -4.35
C VAL A 36 3.62 24.16 -3.47
N PRO A 37 3.49 25.12 -2.54
CA PRO A 37 2.26 25.30 -1.77
C PRO A 37 1.05 25.50 -2.70
N GLY A 38 -0.07 24.86 -2.38
CA GLY A 38 -1.25 24.81 -3.24
C GLY A 38 -2.49 25.27 -2.50
N LEU A 39 -3.21 26.23 -3.08
CA LEU A 39 -4.47 26.77 -2.58
C LEU A 39 -5.59 26.46 -3.58
N ARG A 40 -6.76 26.06 -3.08
CA ARG A 40 -7.98 25.88 -3.86
C ARG A 40 -9.04 26.82 -3.35
N ILE A 41 -9.54 27.66 -4.24
CA ILE A 41 -10.61 28.62 -3.95
C ILE A 41 -11.87 28.09 -4.61
N VAL A 42 -12.79 27.55 -3.83
CA VAL A 42 -14.03 26.93 -4.33
C VAL A 42 -15.13 27.98 -4.36
N GLN A 43 -15.67 28.26 -5.54
CA GLN A 43 -16.79 29.19 -5.73
C GLN A 43 -17.97 28.42 -6.32
N VAL A 44 -19.17 28.60 -5.75
CA VAL A 44 -20.43 28.19 -6.40
C VAL A 44 -21.07 29.41 -7.02
N GLY A 45 -21.42 29.32 -8.30
CA GLY A 45 -21.98 30.42 -9.07
C GLY A 45 -20.93 31.43 -9.53
N GLY A 46 -21.30 32.70 -9.56
CA GLY A 46 -20.47 33.71 -10.23
C GLY A 46 -20.70 35.17 -9.81
N ARG A 47 -21.15 35.41 -8.57
CA ARG A 47 -21.39 36.78 -8.09
C ARG A 47 -20.15 37.67 -8.22
N GLU A 48 -20.35 38.90 -8.71
CA GLU A 48 -19.24 39.80 -9.03
C GLU A 48 -18.51 40.34 -7.78
N ASP A 49 -19.23 40.49 -6.66
CA ASP A 49 -18.62 40.85 -5.37
C ASP A 49 -17.63 39.79 -4.88
N SER A 50 -17.97 38.50 -5.02
CA SER A 50 -17.06 37.38 -4.76
C SER A 50 -15.86 37.35 -5.71
N ASN A 51 -16.06 37.64 -7.00
CA ASN A 51 -14.99 37.62 -8.01
C ASN A 51 -13.85 38.62 -7.71
N VAL A 52 -14.18 39.80 -7.16
CA VAL A 52 -13.16 40.78 -6.74
C VAL A 52 -12.23 40.20 -5.67
N TYR A 53 -12.79 39.57 -4.64
CA TYR A 53 -12.00 38.94 -3.57
C TYR A 53 -11.19 37.75 -4.06
N ILE A 54 -11.76 36.92 -4.94
CA ILE A 54 -11.03 35.79 -5.55
C ILE A 54 -9.82 36.30 -6.34
N ARG A 55 -9.99 37.34 -7.16
CA ARG A 55 -8.87 37.97 -7.91
C ARG A 55 -7.78 38.47 -6.96
N MET A 56 -8.14 39.08 -5.83
CA MET A 56 -7.17 39.53 -4.82
C MET A 56 -6.41 38.35 -4.19
N LYS A 57 -7.12 37.25 -3.84
CA LYS A 57 -6.51 36.04 -3.27
C LYS A 57 -5.53 35.39 -4.24
N ILE A 58 -5.93 35.23 -5.51
CA ILE A 58 -5.07 34.66 -6.56
C ILE A 58 -3.83 35.52 -6.76
N LYS A 59 -4.01 36.84 -6.91
CA LYS A 59 -2.89 37.78 -7.07
C LYS A 59 -1.91 37.69 -5.89
N ALA A 60 -2.41 37.71 -4.66
CA ALA A 60 -1.57 37.60 -3.47
C ALA A 60 -0.83 36.27 -3.40
N ALA A 61 -1.50 35.16 -3.73
CA ALA A 61 -0.90 33.83 -3.79
C ALA A 61 0.23 33.76 -4.83
N THR A 62 -0.03 34.23 -6.05
CA THR A 62 0.96 34.26 -7.13
C THR A 62 2.17 35.11 -6.77
N GLU A 63 1.96 36.28 -6.16
CA GLU A 63 3.04 37.20 -5.73
C GLU A 63 4.01 36.58 -4.72
N ILE A 64 3.57 35.59 -3.93
CA ILE A 64 4.40 34.91 -2.93
C ILE A 64 4.80 33.49 -3.34
N GLY A 65 4.40 33.02 -4.53
CA GLY A 65 4.76 31.71 -5.05
C GLY A 65 3.85 30.54 -4.64
N ILE A 66 2.62 30.81 -4.20
CA ILE A 66 1.60 29.77 -3.99
C ILE A 66 0.87 29.49 -5.32
N ASN A 67 0.67 28.21 -5.64
CA ASN A 67 -0.19 27.77 -6.73
C ASN A 67 -1.67 27.85 -6.31
N ALA A 68 -2.33 28.97 -6.60
CA ALA A 68 -3.76 29.15 -6.35
C ALA A 68 -4.59 28.80 -7.59
N VAL A 69 -5.54 27.89 -7.43
CA VAL A 69 -6.48 27.49 -8.49
C VAL A 69 -7.90 27.88 -8.09
N HIS A 70 -8.58 28.57 -8.99
CA HIS A 70 -10.01 28.86 -8.88
C HIS A 70 -10.82 27.66 -9.35
N VAL A 71 -11.58 27.06 -8.43
CA VAL A 71 -12.50 25.95 -8.71
C VAL A 71 -13.91 26.54 -8.78
N GLN A 72 -14.30 26.98 -9.98
CA GLN A 72 -15.62 27.54 -10.22
C GLN A 72 -16.62 26.41 -10.54
N LEU A 73 -17.69 26.36 -9.77
CA LEU A 73 -18.75 25.34 -9.85
C LEU A 73 -20.07 26.00 -10.26
N PRO A 74 -20.92 25.30 -11.04
CA PRO A 74 -22.17 25.86 -11.54
C PRO A 74 -23.15 26.11 -10.40
N ARG A 75 -24.08 27.06 -10.59
CA ARG A 75 -25.16 27.36 -9.63
C ARG A 75 -26.09 26.16 -9.40
N SER A 76 -26.15 25.24 -10.36
CA SER A 76 -26.95 24.02 -10.34
C SER A 76 -26.30 22.86 -9.58
N ILE A 77 -25.10 23.03 -9.02
CA ILE A 77 -24.43 21.96 -8.27
C ILE A 77 -25.25 21.58 -7.04
N THR A 78 -25.38 20.29 -6.79
CA THR A 78 -26.04 19.77 -5.59
C THR A 78 -25.08 19.80 -4.39
N GLU A 79 -25.63 19.74 -3.18
CA GLU A 79 -24.82 19.62 -1.96
C GLU A 79 -23.92 18.38 -1.98
N SER A 80 -24.42 17.25 -2.49
CA SER A 80 -23.63 16.00 -2.61
C SER A 80 -22.45 16.16 -3.55
N GLU A 81 -22.65 16.72 -4.75
CA GLU A 81 -21.57 16.93 -5.72
C GLU A 81 -20.51 17.91 -5.20
N LEU A 82 -20.93 18.93 -4.45
CA LEU A 82 -19.99 19.86 -3.80
C LEU A 82 -19.17 19.18 -2.70
N LEU A 83 -19.80 18.32 -1.89
CA LEU A 83 -19.11 17.51 -0.89
C LEU A 83 -18.12 16.54 -1.52
N ASP A 84 -18.49 15.85 -2.61
CA ASP A 84 -17.59 14.98 -3.36
C ASP A 84 -16.39 15.77 -3.89
N LYS A 85 -16.64 16.97 -4.43
CA LYS A 85 -15.56 17.84 -4.91
C LYS A 85 -14.63 18.27 -3.78
N LEU A 86 -15.14 18.60 -2.61
CA LEU A 86 -14.32 18.92 -1.44
C LEU A 86 -13.53 17.70 -0.95
N SER A 87 -14.13 16.51 -1.00
CA SER A 87 -13.44 15.25 -0.70
C SER A 87 -12.23 15.03 -1.60
N ASP A 88 -12.37 15.23 -2.92
CA ASP A 88 -11.26 15.16 -3.88
C ASP A 88 -10.13 16.15 -3.54
N LEU A 89 -10.48 17.39 -3.21
CA LEU A 89 -9.51 18.43 -2.85
C LEU A 89 -8.83 18.14 -1.50
N ASN A 90 -9.59 17.59 -0.54
CA ASN A 90 -9.06 17.13 0.74
C ASN A 90 -8.06 15.99 0.56
N ALA A 91 -8.27 15.12 -0.42
CA ALA A 91 -7.38 14.01 -0.73
C ALA A 91 -6.14 14.40 -1.55
N ASP A 92 -6.19 15.48 -2.34
CA ASP A 92 -5.08 15.88 -3.22
C ASP A 92 -3.84 16.31 -2.40
N PRO A 93 -2.69 15.60 -2.49
CA PRO A 93 -1.48 15.95 -1.75
C PRO A 93 -0.82 17.26 -2.22
N GLN A 94 -1.21 17.79 -3.39
CA GLN A 94 -0.76 19.11 -3.86
C GLN A 94 -1.60 20.26 -3.29
N VAL A 95 -2.74 19.96 -2.66
CA VAL A 95 -3.62 20.94 -2.02
C VAL A 95 -3.28 21.02 -0.55
N HIS A 96 -2.88 22.20 -0.11
CA HIS A 96 -2.49 22.49 1.26
C HIS A 96 -3.50 23.41 1.95
N GLY A 97 -4.20 24.24 1.18
CA GLY A 97 -5.29 25.07 1.67
C GLY A 97 -6.52 24.96 0.78
N ILE A 98 -7.69 24.92 1.41
CA ILE A 98 -8.99 25.02 0.75
C ILE A 98 -9.76 26.16 1.41
N ILE A 99 -10.37 27.00 0.60
CA ILE A 99 -11.32 28.02 1.05
C ILE A 99 -12.59 27.92 0.21
N VAL A 100 -13.73 27.83 0.89
CA VAL A 100 -15.05 27.91 0.27
C VAL A 100 -15.46 29.38 0.25
N GLN A 101 -15.61 29.95 -0.94
CA GLN A 101 -15.98 31.34 -1.10
C GLN A 101 -17.46 31.53 -0.76
N MET A 102 -17.71 32.33 0.28
CA MET A 102 -19.04 32.68 0.74
C MET A 102 -19.48 34.07 0.22
N PRO A 103 -20.80 34.31 0.08
CA PRO A 103 -21.89 33.33 0.19
C PRO A 103 -21.97 32.40 -1.03
N LEU A 104 -22.54 31.21 -0.84
CA LEU A 104 -22.82 30.29 -1.96
C LEU A 104 -23.94 30.85 -2.84
N ASP A 105 -23.70 30.97 -4.15
CA ASP A 105 -24.70 31.39 -5.14
C ASP A 105 -25.26 30.15 -5.86
N CYS A 106 -26.21 29.50 -5.19
CA CYS A 106 -26.82 28.25 -5.62
C CYS A 106 -28.28 28.46 -6.06
N GLU A 107 -28.74 27.64 -7.01
CA GLU A 107 -30.16 27.53 -7.38
C GLU A 107 -30.95 26.74 -6.33
N THR A 108 -30.33 25.71 -5.75
CA THR A 108 -30.88 24.91 -4.67
C THR A 108 -30.24 25.28 -3.34
N ALA A 109 -31.01 25.25 -2.25
CA ALA A 109 -30.49 25.49 -0.91
C ALA A 109 -29.40 24.46 -0.56
N ILE A 110 -28.23 24.94 -0.15
CA ILE A 110 -27.11 24.14 0.34
C ILE A 110 -26.77 24.63 1.74
N ASP A 111 -26.51 23.70 2.67
CA ASP A 111 -26.05 24.03 4.01
C ASP A 111 -24.59 24.50 3.98
N ALA A 112 -24.39 25.81 4.00
CA ALA A 112 -23.08 26.43 4.01
C ALA A 112 -22.19 25.98 5.19
N HIS A 113 -22.78 25.69 6.36
CA HIS A 113 -22.01 25.19 7.50
C HIS A 113 -21.49 23.79 7.22
N ARG A 114 -22.35 22.90 6.72
CA ARG A 114 -21.95 21.55 6.32
C ARG A 114 -20.83 21.57 5.27
N ILE A 115 -20.89 22.49 4.31
CA ILE A 115 -19.86 22.62 3.27
C ILE A 115 -18.54 23.15 3.82
N THR A 116 -18.56 24.17 4.68
CA THR A 116 -17.33 24.70 5.29
C THR A 116 -16.70 23.69 6.26
N ASP A 117 -17.51 22.97 7.02
CA ASP A 117 -17.08 21.89 7.93
C ASP A 117 -16.65 20.61 7.18
N ALA A 118 -16.94 20.47 5.88
CA ALA A 118 -16.41 19.38 5.06
C ALA A 118 -14.95 19.60 4.62
N VAL A 119 -14.41 20.81 4.75
CA VAL A 119 -12.99 21.07 4.51
C VAL A 119 -12.17 20.46 5.64
N SER A 120 -11.21 19.59 5.34
CA SER A 120 -10.38 18.95 6.39
C SER A 120 -9.81 19.99 7.36
N PRO A 121 -9.84 19.76 8.68
CA PRO A 121 -9.24 20.68 9.66
C PRO A 121 -7.77 21.01 9.36
N ALA A 122 -7.05 20.08 8.72
CA ALA A 122 -5.65 20.21 8.33
C ALA A 122 -5.44 21.03 7.04
N LYS A 123 -6.50 21.33 6.27
CA LYS A 123 -6.49 22.14 5.04
C LYS A 123 -7.43 23.35 5.11
N ASP A 124 -8.17 23.51 6.19
CA ASP A 124 -9.05 24.65 6.48
C ASP A 124 -8.21 25.90 6.80
N VAL A 125 -7.73 26.54 5.74
CA VAL A 125 -6.88 27.73 5.85
C VAL A 125 -7.67 29.00 6.16
N ASP A 126 -9.00 28.95 6.09
CA ASP A 126 -9.87 30.06 6.51
C ASP A 126 -10.19 30.01 8.02
N GLY A 127 -10.03 28.83 8.65
CA GLY A 127 -10.17 28.61 10.09
C GLY A 127 -11.62 28.44 10.54
N LEU A 128 -12.52 28.01 9.65
CA LEU A 128 -13.98 27.93 9.89
C LEU A 128 -14.48 26.52 10.23
N HIS A 129 -13.62 25.51 10.20
CA HIS A 129 -13.98 24.16 10.58
C HIS A 129 -14.19 24.06 12.10
N THR A 130 -15.22 23.33 12.55
CA THR A 130 -15.63 23.23 13.96
C THR A 130 -14.48 22.83 14.89
N VAL A 131 -13.62 21.89 14.46
CA VAL A 131 -12.38 21.51 15.19
C VAL A 131 -11.42 22.68 15.41
N ASN A 132 -11.18 23.53 14.40
CA ASN A 132 -10.27 24.68 14.54
C ASN A 132 -10.89 25.77 15.42
N GLU A 133 -12.19 26.05 15.26
CA GLU A 133 -12.94 26.96 16.14
C GLU A 133 -12.93 26.47 17.59
N GLY A 134 -13.16 25.17 17.81
CA GLY A 134 -13.16 24.53 19.13
C GLY A 134 -11.79 24.59 19.81
N ARG A 135 -10.71 24.36 19.06
CA ARG A 135 -9.33 24.53 19.54
C ARG A 135 -9.06 25.96 20.01
N LEU A 136 -9.44 26.95 19.20
CA LEU A 136 -9.34 28.36 19.58
C LEU A 136 -10.16 28.65 20.85
N ALA A 137 -11.38 28.14 20.97
CA ALA A 137 -12.24 28.39 22.13
C ALA A 137 -11.63 27.89 23.45
N VAL A 138 -10.86 26.78 23.43
CA VAL A 138 -10.17 26.23 24.61
C VAL A 138 -8.73 26.71 24.78
N GLY A 139 -8.24 27.58 23.89
CA GLY A 139 -6.89 28.16 23.96
C GLY A 139 -5.80 27.32 23.30
N ASP A 140 -6.15 26.27 22.55
CA ASP A 140 -5.21 25.55 21.69
C ASP A 140 -5.02 26.32 20.38
N LEU A 141 -3.96 27.15 20.33
CA LEU A 141 -3.62 27.96 19.15
C LEU A 141 -2.80 27.18 18.10
N ASN A 142 -2.66 25.86 18.23
CA ASN A 142 -1.93 25.04 17.25
C ASN A 142 -2.76 24.73 15.98
N GLY A 143 -4.08 24.97 16.01
CA GLY A 143 -4.97 24.90 14.83
C GLY A 143 -4.76 26.04 13.84
N PHE A 144 -5.59 26.09 12.78
CA PHE A 144 -5.65 27.28 11.93
C PHE A 144 -6.57 28.33 12.54
N LEU A 145 -6.07 29.56 12.65
CA LEU A 145 -6.84 30.66 13.20
C LEU A 145 -7.74 31.26 12.11
N PRO A 146 -8.98 31.69 12.46
CA PRO A 146 -9.86 32.40 11.55
C PRO A 146 -9.18 33.65 10.96
N CYS A 147 -9.13 33.74 9.64
CA CYS A 147 -8.27 34.72 8.94
C CYS A 147 -8.60 36.18 9.29
N THR A 148 -9.89 36.52 9.33
CA THR A 148 -10.34 37.89 9.60
C THR A 148 -10.10 38.30 11.07
N PRO A 149 -10.54 37.52 12.08
CA PRO A 149 -10.18 37.74 13.48
C PRO A 149 -8.67 37.87 13.73
N TRP A 150 -7.88 36.98 13.12
CA TRP A 150 -6.42 37.04 13.26
C TRP A 150 -5.85 38.30 12.63
N GLY A 151 -6.36 38.70 11.47
CA GLY A 151 -6.03 39.98 10.84
C GLY A 151 -6.36 41.18 11.73
N CYS A 152 -7.54 41.20 12.35
CA CYS A 152 -7.94 42.25 13.29
C CYS A 152 -6.99 42.28 14.53
N LEU A 153 -6.52 41.13 15.03
CA LEU A 153 -5.52 41.04 16.12
C LEU A 153 -4.12 41.58 15.71
N GLU A 154 -3.61 41.21 14.53
CA GLU A 154 -2.32 41.70 14.04
C GLU A 154 -2.34 43.22 13.79
N LEU A 155 -3.48 43.77 13.36
CA LEU A 155 -3.66 45.22 13.25
C LEU A 155 -3.55 45.92 14.60
N ILE A 156 -4.16 45.37 15.65
CA ILE A 156 -4.02 45.91 17.01
C ILE A 156 -2.55 45.86 17.46
N ARG A 157 -1.87 44.71 17.26
CA ARG A 157 -0.44 44.57 17.59
C ARG A 157 0.43 45.60 16.87
N SER A 158 0.12 45.92 15.61
CA SER A 158 0.87 46.91 14.83
C SER A 158 0.81 48.34 15.39
N THR A 159 -0.15 48.64 16.27
CA THR A 159 -0.27 49.95 16.92
C THR A 159 0.71 50.13 18.09
N GLY A 160 1.26 49.04 18.62
CA GLY A 160 2.09 49.04 19.83
C GLY A 160 1.30 49.19 21.14
N VAL A 161 -0.04 49.25 21.09
CA VAL A 161 -0.90 49.27 22.29
C VAL A 161 -0.90 47.90 22.95
N GLU A 162 -0.73 47.87 24.28
CA GLU A 162 -0.75 46.63 25.06
C GLU A 162 -2.16 46.03 25.13
N ILE A 163 -2.30 44.77 24.73
CA ILE A 163 -3.57 44.04 24.73
C ILE A 163 -3.83 43.39 26.10
N ALA A 164 -2.77 42.96 26.79
CA ALA A 164 -2.87 42.33 28.09
C ALA A 164 -3.46 43.30 29.12
N GLY A 165 -4.51 42.89 29.82
CA GLY A 165 -5.22 43.73 30.79
C GLY A 165 -6.16 44.79 30.19
N ALA A 166 -6.14 45.00 28.87
CA ALA A 166 -7.00 45.97 28.21
C ALA A 166 -8.48 45.53 28.24
N ARG A 167 -9.39 46.51 28.30
CA ARG A 167 -10.83 46.27 28.12
C ARG A 167 -11.16 46.24 26.62
N ALA A 168 -11.43 45.07 26.09
CA ALA A 168 -11.84 44.90 24.70
C ALA A 168 -13.36 44.74 24.57
N VAL A 169 -13.98 45.45 23.65
CA VAL A 169 -15.39 45.30 23.30
C VAL A 169 -15.50 44.85 21.85
N VAL A 170 -16.20 43.73 21.63
CA VAL A 170 -16.46 43.18 20.30
C VAL A 170 -17.94 43.37 19.97
N LEU A 171 -18.24 44.24 19.00
CA LEU A 171 -19.60 44.47 18.51
C LEU A 171 -19.90 43.54 17.34
N GLY A 172 -20.50 42.40 17.65
CA GLY A 172 -20.81 41.33 16.70
C GLY A 172 -20.57 39.95 17.33
N ARG A 173 -21.49 39.01 17.10
CA ARG A 173 -21.41 37.62 17.62
C ARG A 173 -21.41 36.57 16.50
N SER A 174 -21.02 36.98 15.30
CA SER A 174 -20.98 36.07 14.15
C SER A 174 -19.95 34.96 14.37
N LYS A 175 -20.19 33.80 13.76
CA LYS A 175 -19.22 32.69 13.76
C LYS A 175 -17.93 33.05 13.02
N ILE A 176 -18.02 33.93 12.02
CA ILE A 176 -16.90 34.27 11.13
C ILE A 176 -15.93 35.29 11.76
N VAL A 177 -16.44 36.32 12.44
CA VAL A 177 -15.61 37.43 12.94
C VAL A 177 -15.80 37.66 14.43
N GLY A 178 -17.04 37.85 14.88
CA GLY A 178 -17.32 38.32 16.24
C GLY A 178 -16.80 37.39 17.33
N THR A 179 -17.33 36.16 17.37
CA THR A 179 -16.96 35.19 18.41
C THR A 179 -15.48 34.82 18.37
N PRO A 180 -14.86 34.49 17.23
CA PRO A 180 -13.45 34.13 17.25
C PRO A 180 -12.50 35.31 17.53
N ALA A 181 -12.87 36.55 17.18
CA ALA A 181 -12.09 37.71 17.57
C ALA A 181 -12.12 37.94 19.07
N ALA A 182 -13.27 37.71 19.72
CA ALA A 182 -13.38 37.76 21.17
C ALA A 182 -12.48 36.70 21.84
N GLU A 183 -12.48 35.47 21.32
CA GLU A 183 -11.63 34.39 21.82
C GLU A 183 -10.14 34.72 21.65
N LEU A 184 -9.71 35.23 20.50
CA LEU A 184 -8.32 35.64 20.28
C LEU A 184 -7.88 36.78 21.22
N LEU A 185 -8.74 37.75 21.49
CA LEU A 185 -8.45 38.84 22.42
C LEU A 185 -8.37 38.32 23.87
N LYS A 186 -9.23 37.37 24.24
CA LYS A 186 -9.19 36.69 25.53
C LYS A 186 -7.87 35.94 25.72
N TRP A 187 -7.42 35.20 24.72
CA TRP A 187 -6.12 34.49 24.75
C TRP A 187 -4.91 35.43 24.59
N ALA A 188 -5.13 36.68 24.19
CA ALA A 188 -4.15 37.77 24.30
C ALA A 188 -4.21 38.49 25.66
N ASN A 189 -4.89 37.90 26.65
CA ASN A 189 -5.05 38.39 28.03
C ASN A 189 -5.87 39.68 28.19
N ALA A 190 -6.75 40.00 27.24
CA ALA A 190 -7.70 41.11 27.40
C ALA A 190 -8.93 40.69 28.22
N THR A 191 -9.57 41.66 28.89
CA THR A 191 -10.93 41.48 29.41
C THR A 191 -11.93 41.79 28.31
N VAL A 192 -12.63 40.77 27.81
CA VAL A 192 -13.46 40.90 26.60
C VAL A 192 -14.95 40.94 26.92
N THR A 193 -15.67 41.93 26.36
CA THR A 193 -17.14 42.00 26.36
C THR A 193 -17.66 41.84 24.94
N VAL A 194 -18.49 40.82 24.69
CA VAL A 194 -19.12 40.58 23.38
C VAL A 194 -20.52 41.18 23.38
N CYS A 195 -20.82 42.04 22.42
CA CYS A 195 -22.13 42.66 22.26
C CYS A 195 -22.76 42.27 20.92
N HIS A 196 -24.09 42.33 20.85
CA HIS A 196 -24.87 42.11 19.64
C HIS A 196 -25.94 43.18 19.51
N SER A 197 -26.66 43.22 18.38
CA SER A 197 -27.69 44.24 18.08
C SER A 197 -28.86 44.32 19.08
N LYS A 198 -28.94 43.39 20.04
CA LYS A 198 -29.95 43.37 21.11
C LYS A 198 -29.37 43.62 22.51
N THR A 199 -28.07 43.88 22.62
CA THR A 199 -27.43 44.26 23.88
C THR A 199 -27.97 45.63 24.31
N ARG A 200 -28.33 45.79 25.58
CA ARG A 200 -28.77 47.09 26.13
C ARG A 200 -27.55 47.99 26.35
N ASN A 201 -27.74 49.31 26.23
CA ASN A 201 -26.70 50.31 26.47
C ASN A 201 -25.42 50.11 25.63
N LEU A 202 -25.57 49.73 24.35
CA LEU A 202 -24.45 49.50 23.43
C LEU A 202 -23.46 50.67 23.37
N GLU A 203 -23.96 51.90 23.36
CA GLU A 203 -23.13 53.12 23.34
C GLU A 203 -22.23 53.21 24.58
N GLU A 204 -22.79 53.01 25.77
CA GLU A 204 -22.06 53.09 27.04
C GLU A 204 -21.00 52.00 27.13
N ILE A 205 -21.36 50.76 26.77
CA ILE A 205 -20.43 49.63 26.78
C ILE A 205 -19.29 49.87 25.80
N SER A 206 -19.59 50.31 24.58
CA SER A 206 -18.58 50.64 23.55
C SER A 206 -17.62 51.73 24.01
N ARG A 207 -18.13 52.75 24.72
CA ARG A 207 -17.33 53.87 25.26
C ARG A 207 -16.40 53.44 26.40
N SER A 208 -16.56 52.24 26.95
CA SER A 208 -15.66 51.70 27.97
C SER A 208 -14.43 50.96 27.41
N ALA A 209 -14.36 50.78 26.08
CA ALA A 209 -13.37 49.95 25.43
C ALA A 209 -12.03 50.68 25.20
N ASP A 210 -10.92 50.07 25.61
CA ASP A 210 -9.57 50.44 25.15
C ASP A 210 -9.34 49.95 23.72
N ILE A 211 -9.94 48.80 23.38
CA ILE A 211 -9.93 48.18 22.06
C ILE A 211 -11.38 47.92 21.64
N LEU A 212 -11.84 48.58 20.59
CA LEU A 212 -13.18 48.42 20.03
C LEU A 212 -13.11 47.72 18.67
N LEU A 213 -13.59 46.48 18.58
CA LEU A 213 -13.68 45.73 17.34
C LEU A 213 -15.13 45.68 16.87
N VAL A 214 -15.39 46.17 15.66
CA VAL A 214 -16.74 46.36 15.13
C VAL A 214 -16.97 45.49 13.90
N GLY A 215 -18.03 44.69 13.92
CA GLY A 215 -18.45 43.80 12.84
C GLY A 215 -19.90 43.35 13.05
N ILE A 216 -20.79 44.33 13.16
CA ILE A 216 -22.22 44.13 13.47
C ILE A 216 -23.09 44.09 12.19
N GLY A 217 -22.54 44.50 11.04
CA GLY A 217 -23.19 44.47 9.73
C GLY A 217 -24.20 45.58 9.51
N VAL A 218 -24.01 46.73 10.16
CA VAL A 218 -24.88 47.91 10.03
C VAL A 218 -24.01 49.12 9.69
N PRO A 219 -24.15 49.70 8.49
CA PRO A 219 -23.25 50.74 8.01
C PRO A 219 -23.28 51.99 8.91
N GLU A 220 -22.09 52.50 9.25
CA GLU A 220 -21.90 53.74 10.01
C GLU A 220 -22.69 53.79 11.35
N MET A 221 -23.02 52.63 11.96
CA MET A 221 -23.77 52.54 13.21
C MET A 221 -22.99 53.11 14.40
N VAL A 222 -21.69 52.80 14.50
CA VAL A 222 -20.85 53.25 15.61
C VAL A 222 -20.40 54.68 15.33
N LYS A 223 -20.88 55.62 16.15
CA LYS A 223 -20.56 57.05 16.04
C LYS A 223 -19.35 57.42 16.88
N GLY A 224 -18.78 58.60 16.64
CA GLY A 224 -17.64 59.12 17.42
C GLY A 224 -17.92 59.16 18.93
N SER A 225 -19.17 59.44 19.34
CA SER A 225 -19.57 59.45 20.75
C SER A 225 -19.55 58.08 21.43
N TRP A 226 -19.48 56.98 20.67
CA TRP A 226 -19.45 55.61 21.19
C TRP A 226 -18.02 55.13 21.50
N ILE A 227 -17.01 55.93 21.15
CA ILE A 227 -15.60 55.54 21.21
C ILE A 227 -14.95 56.24 22.41
N LYS A 228 -14.18 55.47 23.20
CA LYS A 228 -13.33 56.04 24.25
C LYS A 228 -12.20 56.87 23.60
N PRO A 229 -11.95 58.11 24.03
CA PRO A 229 -10.82 58.89 23.53
C PRO A 229 -9.49 58.11 23.64
N GLY A 230 -8.74 58.02 22.54
CA GLY A 230 -7.48 57.28 22.48
C GLY A 230 -7.59 55.77 22.24
N ALA A 231 -8.80 55.21 22.13
CA ALA A 231 -8.99 53.77 21.87
C ALA A 231 -8.46 53.33 20.49
N VAL A 232 -8.15 52.04 20.39
CA VAL A 232 -7.90 51.35 19.12
C VAL A 232 -9.23 50.87 18.55
N VAL A 233 -9.60 51.36 17.38
CA VAL A 233 -10.85 51.01 16.71
C VAL A 233 -10.57 50.21 15.43
N ILE A 234 -11.01 48.95 15.42
CA ILE A 234 -10.93 48.05 14.27
C ILE A 234 -12.33 47.87 13.68
N ASP A 235 -12.54 48.42 12.49
CA ASP A 235 -13.75 48.24 11.70
C ASP A 235 -13.55 47.06 10.73
N CYS A 236 -14.06 45.90 11.14
CA CYS A 236 -14.06 44.69 10.32
C CYS A 236 -15.36 44.61 9.44
N GLY A 237 -16.28 45.60 9.53
CA GLY A 237 -17.51 45.68 8.72
C GLY A 237 -17.27 46.21 7.31
N ILE A 238 -18.06 45.73 6.34
CA ILE A 238 -18.03 46.21 4.95
C ILE A 238 -19.44 46.27 4.36
N ASN A 239 -19.83 47.45 3.94
CA ASN A 239 -21.17 47.75 3.42
C ASN A 239 -21.06 48.59 2.15
N VAL A 240 -22.04 48.44 1.25
CA VAL A 240 -22.15 49.27 0.05
C VAL A 240 -23.18 50.36 0.30
N LYS A 241 -22.79 51.63 0.12
CA LYS A 241 -23.69 52.78 0.23
C LYS A 241 -23.77 53.49 -1.12
N PRO A 242 -24.96 53.84 -1.62
CA PRO A 242 -25.08 54.64 -2.85
C PRO A 242 -24.28 55.94 -2.74
N ASP A 243 -23.52 56.25 -3.79
CA ASP A 243 -22.68 57.44 -3.88
C ASP A 243 -22.56 57.85 -5.34
N ALA A 244 -23.37 58.84 -5.74
CA ALA A 244 -23.39 59.37 -7.09
C ALA A 244 -22.08 60.06 -7.50
N SER A 245 -21.19 60.38 -6.55
CA SER A 245 -19.88 60.97 -6.82
C SER A 245 -18.82 59.96 -7.27
N LYS A 246 -19.09 58.65 -7.11
CA LYS A 246 -18.20 57.57 -7.56
C LYS A 246 -18.67 57.03 -8.91
N ALA A 247 -17.72 56.69 -9.78
CA ALA A 247 -18.00 56.08 -11.08
C ALA A 247 -18.79 54.75 -10.99
N SER A 248 -18.70 54.05 -9.85
CA SER A 248 -19.45 52.83 -9.52
C SER A 248 -20.88 53.09 -9.02
N GLY A 249 -21.30 54.35 -8.88
CA GLY A 249 -22.60 54.74 -8.28
C GLY A 249 -22.72 54.43 -6.78
N SER A 250 -21.65 53.94 -6.16
CA SER A 250 -21.62 53.47 -4.78
C SER A 250 -20.21 53.54 -4.18
N ARG A 251 -20.15 53.72 -2.85
CA ARG A 251 -18.92 53.69 -2.06
C ARG A 251 -18.97 52.59 -1.01
N LEU A 252 -17.81 52.04 -0.65
CA LEU A 252 -17.68 51.11 0.47
C LEU A 252 -17.54 51.90 1.77
N VAL A 253 -18.30 51.52 2.79
CA VAL A 253 -18.22 52.07 4.15
C VAL A 253 -18.21 50.91 5.15
N GLY A 254 -17.61 51.14 6.31
CA GLY A 254 -17.65 50.17 7.40
C GLY A 254 -18.85 50.34 8.31
N ASP A 255 -18.84 49.65 9.44
CA ASP A 255 -19.85 49.80 10.50
C ASP A 255 -19.57 51.02 11.39
N VAL A 256 -18.37 51.59 11.31
CA VAL A 256 -17.96 52.80 12.03
C VAL A 256 -18.07 54.02 11.13
N ASP A 257 -18.63 55.11 11.66
CA ASP A 257 -18.63 56.42 11.01
C ASP A 257 -17.21 56.99 11.02
N TYR A 258 -16.46 56.75 9.93
CA TYR A 258 -15.02 56.99 9.84
C TYR A 258 -14.64 58.45 10.18
N GLU A 259 -15.38 59.43 9.65
CA GLU A 259 -15.08 60.85 9.85
C GLU A 259 -15.25 61.27 11.31
N GLN A 260 -16.30 60.79 11.97
CA GLN A 260 -16.51 61.08 13.40
C GLN A 260 -15.52 60.32 14.30
N ALA A 261 -15.25 59.06 13.98
CA ALA A 261 -14.34 58.21 14.75
C ALA A 261 -12.89 58.71 14.68
N LYS A 262 -12.45 59.23 13.52
CA LYS A 262 -11.11 59.79 13.31
C LYS A 262 -10.78 60.93 14.29
N LEU A 263 -11.78 61.66 14.77
CA LEU A 263 -11.60 62.78 15.70
C LEU A 263 -11.45 62.34 17.17
N VAL A 264 -11.72 61.08 17.49
CA VAL A 264 -11.80 60.57 18.88
C VAL A 264 -10.84 59.40 19.14
N ALA A 265 -10.75 58.45 18.20
CA ALA A 265 -9.92 57.26 18.34
C ALA A 265 -8.42 57.61 18.37
N GLY A 266 -7.62 56.83 19.09
CA GLY A 266 -6.16 56.93 19.01
C GLY A 266 -5.64 56.26 17.73
N TYR A 267 -6.27 55.16 17.34
CA TYR A 267 -5.98 54.41 16.13
C TYR A 267 -7.27 53.96 15.45
N LEU A 268 -7.33 54.02 14.12
CA LEU A 268 -8.54 53.66 13.35
C LEU A 268 -8.19 52.96 12.03
N THR A 269 -8.84 51.83 11.74
CA THR A 269 -8.73 51.18 10.41
C THR A 269 -9.61 51.86 9.35
N PRO A 270 -9.13 52.02 8.10
CA PRO A 270 -9.96 52.51 7.01
C PRO A 270 -10.79 51.40 6.36
N VAL A 271 -11.94 51.74 5.79
CA VAL A 271 -12.75 50.84 4.94
C VAL A 271 -12.99 51.54 3.60
N PRO A 272 -12.44 51.03 2.48
CA PRO A 272 -11.57 49.85 2.35
C PRO A 272 -10.11 50.12 2.77
N GLY A 273 -9.31 49.07 2.88
CA GLY A 273 -7.84 49.16 3.06
C GLY A 273 -7.33 48.80 4.46
N GLY A 274 -8.22 48.59 5.43
CA GLY A 274 -7.97 48.07 6.77
C GLY A 274 -7.99 46.55 6.82
N VAL A 275 -9.08 45.95 7.29
CA VAL A 275 -9.16 44.52 7.63
C VAL A 275 -9.10 43.58 6.41
N GLY A 276 -9.76 43.90 5.29
CA GLY A 276 -9.84 43.02 4.12
C GLY A 276 -8.48 42.54 3.56
N PRO A 277 -7.49 43.43 3.33
CA PRO A 277 -6.13 43.02 2.95
C PRO A 277 -5.46 42.06 3.95
N MET A 278 -5.74 42.22 5.25
CA MET A 278 -5.21 41.34 6.30
C MET A 278 -5.84 39.96 6.25
N THR A 279 -7.14 39.85 5.99
CA THR A 279 -7.80 38.55 5.79
C THR A 279 -7.11 37.74 4.69
N VAL A 280 -6.79 38.36 3.56
CA VAL A 280 -6.06 37.69 2.46
C VAL A 280 -4.63 37.31 2.89
N ALA A 281 -3.92 38.18 3.60
CA ALA A 281 -2.57 37.87 4.08
C ALA A 281 -2.56 36.70 5.09
N MET A 282 -3.54 36.64 5.99
CA MET A 282 -3.67 35.55 6.98
C MET A 282 -4.05 34.23 6.30
N LEU A 283 -4.90 34.27 5.26
CA LEU A 283 -5.21 33.10 4.43
C LEU A 283 -3.94 32.54 3.77
N MET A 284 -3.10 33.41 3.21
CA MET A 284 -1.81 33.02 2.67
C MET A 284 -0.91 32.42 3.76
N LYS A 285 -0.86 33.04 4.94
CA LYS A 285 -0.06 32.56 6.07
C LYS A 285 -0.50 31.16 6.53
N ASN A 286 -1.79 30.93 6.72
CA ASN A 286 -2.34 29.60 7.03
C ASN A 286 -1.99 28.58 5.93
N THR A 287 -2.06 28.98 4.66
CA THR A 287 -1.69 28.10 3.53
C THR A 287 -0.21 27.72 3.56
N VAL A 288 0.69 28.68 3.82
CA VAL A 288 2.14 28.40 3.95
C VAL A 288 2.42 27.53 5.18
N VAL A 289 1.75 27.75 6.30
CA VAL A 289 1.87 26.90 7.50
C VAL A 289 1.43 25.47 7.19
N SER A 290 0.29 25.29 6.52
CA SER A 290 -0.19 23.97 6.09
C SER A 290 0.81 23.29 5.16
N ALA A 291 1.31 24.00 4.15
CA ALA A 291 2.31 23.48 3.23
C ALA A 291 3.63 23.12 3.93
N THR A 292 4.07 23.92 4.89
CA THR A 292 5.26 23.64 5.70
C THR A 292 5.08 22.36 6.52
N ARG A 293 3.91 22.19 7.15
CA ARG A 293 3.57 20.96 7.89
C ARG A 293 3.56 19.73 6.97
N ALA A 294 2.99 19.85 5.78
CA ALA A 294 2.97 18.77 4.80
C ALA A 294 4.37 18.42 4.29
N ALA A 295 5.21 19.42 3.97
CA ALA A 295 6.59 19.22 3.57
C ALA A 295 7.43 18.57 4.67
N ALA A 296 7.28 19.01 5.92
CA ALA A 296 7.95 18.41 7.06
C ALA A 296 7.53 16.94 7.27
N SER A 297 6.23 16.65 7.15
CA SER A 297 5.71 15.27 7.24
C SER A 297 6.30 14.37 6.15
N ALA A 298 6.33 14.86 4.89
CA ALA A 298 6.88 14.12 3.76
C ALA A 298 8.41 13.87 3.87
N ARG A 299 9.14 14.67 4.66
CA ARG A 299 10.59 14.54 4.88
C ARG A 299 10.95 13.67 6.09
N ARG A 300 9.97 13.22 6.89
CA ARG A 300 10.26 12.38 8.04
C ARG A 300 10.98 11.11 7.57
N SER A 301 12.25 10.98 7.96
CA SER A 301 13.04 9.77 7.74
C SER A 301 12.53 8.60 8.61
N GLN A 302 11.78 8.92 9.66
CA GLN A 302 11.26 7.97 10.63
C GLN A 302 9.76 8.16 10.82
N TRP A 303 9.02 7.06 10.81
CA TRP A 303 7.58 7.05 11.03
C TRP A 303 7.24 7.32 12.50
N PRO A 304 6.18 8.11 12.78
CA PRO A 304 5.63 8.26 14.13
C PRO A 304 4.80 7.02 14.52
N LEU A 305 5.38 5.82 14.40
CA LEU A 305 4.69 4.57 14.65
C LEU A 305 4.37 4.41 16.14
N GLU A 306 3.10 4.28 16.49
CA GLU A 306 2.69 4.00 17.88
C GLU A 306 2.93 2.52 18.20
N VAL A 307 3.93 2.17 18.99
CA VAL A 307 4.18 0.75 19.30
C VAL A 307 3.04 0.19 20.16
N LEU A 308 2.48 -0.96 19.77
CA LEU A 308 1.55 -1.68 20.62
C LEU A 308 2.32 -2.44 21.71
N PRO A 309 2.07 -2.19 23.00
CA PRO A 309 2.81 -2.85 24.06
C PRO A 309 2.48 -4.34 24.09
N LEU A 310 3.53 -5.15 24.27
CA LEU A 310 3.41 -6.60 24.40
C LEU A 310 3.58 -7.01 25.87
N ARG A 311 2.77 -7.96 26.33
CA ARG A 311 2.86 -8.53 27.69
C ARG A 311 3.04 -10.04 27.60
N PRO A 312 4.28 -10.53 27.43
CA PRO A 312 4.54 -11.97 27.32
C PRO A 312 4.14 -12.73 28.59
N ALA A 313 3.43 -13.83 28.43
CA ALA A 313 3.04 -14.75 29.50
C ALA A 313 3.94 -15.99 29.51
N ARG A 314 4.02 -16.65 30.67
CA ARG A 314 4.79 -17.88 30.90
C ARG A 314 3.94 -18.87 31.70
N PRO A 315 3.76 -20.13 31.25
CA PRO A 315 4.18 -20.67 29.95
C PRO A 315 3.53 -19.91 28.78
N VAL A 316 4.16 -19.94 27.59
CA VAL A 316 3.65 -19.23 26.40
C VAL A 316 2.30 -19.85 26.00
N PRO A 317 1.21 -19.05 25.89
CA PRO A 317 -0.10 -19.56 25.49
C PRO A 317 -0.11 -20.05 24.03
N SER A 318 -1.22 -20.66 23.59
CA SER A 318 -1.39 -21.00 22.18
C SER A 318 -1.43 -19.75 21.30
N ASP A 319 -1.06 -19.90 20.04
CA ASP A 319 -0.92 -18.77 19.10
C ASP A 319 -2.21 -17.95 18.97
N ILE A 320 -3.37 -18.62 18.86
CA ILE A 320 -4.67 -17.96 18.75
C ILE A 320 -5.05 -17.20 20.03
N VAL A 321 -4.68 -17.70 21.21
CA VAL A 321 -4.91 -17.01 22.49
C VAL A 321 -4.10 -15.72 22.54
N ILE A 322 -2.84 -15.75 22.10
CA ILE A 322 -1.99 -14.56 22.01
C ILE A 322 -2.58 -13.56 20.99
N ALA A 323 -2.95 -14.03 19.80
CA ALA A 323 -3.50 -13.19 18.74
C ALA A 323 -4.79 -12.48 19.16
N ARG A 324 -5.69 -13.17 19.89
CA ARG A 324 -6.96 -12.60 20.39
C ARG A 324 -6.77 -11.66 21.57
N ALA A 325 -5.76 -11.90 22.40
CA ALA A 325 -5.44 -11.03 23.53
C ALA A 325 -4.93 -9.65 23.08
N GLN A 326 -4.42 -9.54 21.84
CA GLN A 326 -3.92 -8.28 21.32
C GLN A 326 -4.94 -7.54 20.47
N ARG A 327 -5.21 -6.29 20.83
CA ARG A 327 -6.09 -5.41 20.04
C ARG A 327 -5.28 -4.71 18.95
N PRO A 328 -5.54 -4.99 17.65
CA PRO A 328 -4.85 -4.30 16.56
C PRO A 328 -5.23 -2.81 16.51
N LYS A 329 -4.34 -1.98 15.99
CA LYS A 329 -4.67 -0.59 15.62
C LYS A 329 -5.77 -0.59 14.57
N HIS A 330 -6.54 0.50 14.53
CA HIS A 330 -7.35 0.78 13.35
C HIS A 330 -6.43 0.90 12.12
N ILE A 331 -6.75 0.19 11.04
CA ILE A 331 -5.85 0.08 9.89
C ILE A 331 -5.59 1.43 9.21
N GLY A 332 -6.59 2.33 9.20
CA GLY A 332 -6.42 3.70 8.73
C GLY A 332 -5.40 4.50 9.54
N LYS A 333 -5.31 4.26 10.86
CA LYS A 333 -4.29 4.90 11.71
C LYS A 333 -2.90 4.39 11.38
N LEU A 334 -2.74 3.07 11.22
CA LEU A 334 -1.47 2.50 10.79
C LEU A 334 -1.05 3.03 9.41
N ALA A 335 -2.00 3.13 8.47
CA ALA A 335 -1.74 3.66 7.14
C ALA A 335 -1.24 5.11 7.20
N GLU A 336 -1.87 5.96 8.02
CA GLU A 336 -1.42 7.32 8.28
C GLU A 336 -0.01 7.37 8.89
N GLU A 337 0.25 6.56 9.91
CA GLU A 337 1.56 6.48 10.58
C GLU A 337 2.71 6.13 9.62
N ILE A 338 2.44 5.33 8.58
CA ILE A 338 3.43 4.93 7.58
C ILE A 338 3.44 5.82 6.32
N GLY A 339 2.67 6.91 6.31
CA GLY A 339 2.68 7.92 5.24
C GLY A 339 1.85 7.56 3.99
N LEU A 340 0.86 6.67 4.12
CA LEU A 340 -0.15 6.44 3.09
C LEU A 340 -1.23 7.52 3.12
N LEU A 341 -1.69 7.93 1.94
CA LEU A 341 -2.79 8.88 1.82
C LEU A 341 -4.14 8.15 1.93
N PRO A 342 -5.21 8.82 2.41
CA PRO A 342 -6.53 8.20 2.49
C PRO A 342 -7.04 7.59 1.17
N THR A 343 -6.74 8.24 0.03
CA THR A 343 -7.11 7.72 -1.31
C THR A 343 -6.29 6.53 -1.78
N GLU A 344 -5.22 6.20 -1.09
CA GLU A 344 -4.36 5.06 -1.40
C GLU A 344 -4.75 3.81 -0.59
N VAL A 345 -5.78 3.91 0.26
CA VAL A 345 -6.16 2.88 1.22
C VAL A 345 -7.63 2.52 1.04
N SER A 346 -7.90 1.29 0.65
CA SER A 346 -9.25 0.74 0.58
C SER A 346 -9.47 -0.22 1.75
N MET A 347 -10.21 0.20 2.78
CA MET A 347 -10.36 -0.55 4.03
C MET A 347 -11.33 -1.74 3.89
N TYR A 348 -10.93 -2.91 4.40
CA TYR A 348 -11.75 -4.12 4.50
C TYR A 348 -12.04 -4.40 5.97
N GLY A 349 -12.98 -3.65 6.53
CA GLY A 349 -13.17 -3.53 7.97
C GLY A 349 -12.09 -2.65 8.61
N SER A 350 -11.95 -2.70 9.93
CA SER A 350 -11.07 -1.80 10.68
C SER A 350 -9.64 -2.30 10.86
N ARG A 351 -9.30 -3.50 10.35
CA ARG A 351 -8.06 -4.22 10.71
C ARG A 351 -7.17 -4.60 9.52
N LYS A 352 -7.65 -4.42 8.29
CA LYS A 352 -6.92 -4.70 7.06
C LYS A 352 -7.41 -3.79 5.92
N ALA A 353 -6.55 -3.53 4.94
CA ALA A 353 -6.87 -2.67 3.81
C ALA A 353 -6.09 -3.07 2.55
N LYS A 354 -6.60 -2.77 1.35
CA LYS A 354 -5.82 -2.80 0.10
C LYS A 354 -5.07 -1.50 -0.08
N ILE A 355 -3.85 -1.58 -0.62
CA ILE A 355 -2.97 -0.43 -0.88
C ILE A 355 -2.85 -0.19 -2.38
N SER A 356 -3.18 1.04 -2.79
CA SER A 356 -3.21 1.42 -4.19
C SER A 356 -1.83 1.43 -4.84
N LEU A 357 -1.78 1.04 -6.12
CA LEU A 357 -0.56 1.13 -6.95
C LEU A 357 -0.10 2.58 -7.17
N SER A 358 -0.96 3.57 -6.94
CA SER A 358 -0.64 4.99 -7.06
C SER A 358 0.49 5.43 -6.11
N VAL A 359 0.71 4.70 -5.00
CA VAL A 359 1.83 4.91 -4.07
C VAL A 359 3.18 4.84 -4.82
N ILE A 360 3.36 3.86 -5.71
CA ILE A 360 4.61 3.69 -6.48
C ILE A 360 4.86 4.92 -7.35
N GLN A 361 3.82 5.44 -8.00
CA GLN A 361 3.92 6.62 -8.86
C GLN A 361 4.20 7.89 -8.06
N ARG A 362 3.54 8.07 -6.92
CA ARG A 362 3.76 9.20 -6.01
C ARG A 362 5.19 9.20 -5.46
N LEU A 363 5.71 8.04 -5.08
CA LEU A 363 7.03 7.86 -4.48
C LEU A 363 8.12 7.48 -5.48
N LYS A 364 7.89 7.66 -6.79
CA LYS A 364 8.84 7.25 -7.85
C LYS A 364 10.25 7.84 -7.66
N ASP A 365 10.34 9.07 -7.15
CA ASP A 365 11.59 9.81 -6.93
C ASP A 365 12.21 9.53 -5.54
N GLN A 366 11.49 8.83 -4.64
CA GLN A 366 12.00 8.46 -3.31
C GLN A 366 13.02 7.32 -3.41
N PRO A 367 14.21 7.43 -2.76
CA PRO A 367 15.15 6.32 -2.64
C PRO A 367 14.48 5.10 -1.98
N VAL A 368 14.83 3.90 -2.46
CA VAL A 368 14.35 2.65 -1.86
C VAL A 368 15.15 2.30 -0.61
N GLY A 369 14.50 1.62 0.34
CA GLY A 369 15.16 1.05 1.51
C GLY A 369 15.95 -0.22 1.24
N LYS A 370 16.42 -0.82 2.33
CA LYS A 370 17.16 -2.08 2.35
C LYS A 370 16.24 -3.27 2.16
N TYR A 371 16.67 -4.27 1.40
CA TYR A 371 15.87 -5.43 1.05
C TYR A 371 16.46 -6.71 1.64
N VAL A 372 15.75 -7.32 2.58
CA VAL A 372 16.24 -8.49 3.35
C VAL A 372 15.35 -9.69 3.07
N VAL A 373 15.97 -10.81 2.66
CA VAL A 373 15.24 -12.08 2.45
C VAL A 373 15.47 -13.04 3.61
N VAL A 374 14.38 -13.57 4.17
CA VAL A 374 14.39 -14.62 5.19
C VAL A 374 14.16 -15.97 4.52
N ALA A 375 15.08 -16.89 4.70
CA ALA A 375 15.04 -18.26 4.20
C ALA A 375 15.30 -19.24 5.34
N GLY A 376 14.97 -20.51 5.12
CA GLY A 376 15.24 -21.59 6.08
C GLY A 376 16.31 -22.55 5.58
N ILE A 377 16.74 -23.42 6.47
CA ILE A 377 17.34 -24.70 6.08
C ILE A 377 16.29 -25.62 5.41
N THR A 378 16.69 -26.84 5.05
CA THR A 378 15.78 -27.84 4.51
C THR A 378 14.69 -28.13 5.56
N PRO A 379 13.40 -28.00 5.23
CA PRO A 379 12.33 -28.17 6.19
C PRO A 379 12.26 -29.58 6.79
N THR A 380 11.99 -29.63 8.08
CA THR A 380 11.75 -30.85 8.87
C THR A 380 10.37 -30.80 9.53
N PRO A 381 9.76 -31.94 9.90
CA PRO A 381 8.53 -31.96 10.68
C PRO A 381 8.61 -31.25 12.04
N LEU A 382 9.82 -30.99 12.55
CA LEU A 382 10.05 -30.28 13.80
C LEU A 382 9.87 -28.76 13.65
N GLY A 383 9.92 -28.24 12.42
CA GLY A 383 9.75 -26.83 12.09
C GLY A 383 10.97 -25.97 12.42
N GLU A 384 11.25 -25.01 11.54
CA GLU A 384 12.35 -24.06 11.72
C GLU A 384 11.86 -22.72 12.28
N GLY A 385 10.59 -22.37 12.05
CA GLY A 385 10.02 -21.08 12.47
C GLY A 385 10.41 -19.90 11.57
N LYS A 386 10.53 -20.12 10.25
CA LYS A 386 10.97 -19.08 9.28
C LYS A 386 10.11 -17.80 9.35
N THR A 387 8.80 -17.92 9.22
CA THR A 387 7.89 -16.77 9.26
C THR A 387 7.84 -16.14 10.65
N THR A 388 8.00 -16.94 11.70
CA THR A 388 8.14 -16.47 13.09
C THR A 388 9.37 -15.58 13.25
N THR A 389 10.50 -15.95 12.63
CA THR A 389 11.71 -15.12 12.59
C THR A 389 11.55 -13.86 11.80
N LEU A 390 10.86 -13.90 10.65
CA LEU A 390 10.56 -12.69 9.89
C LEU A 390 9.73 -11.71 10.73
N MET A 391 8.67 -12.19 11.40
CA MET A 391 7.86 -11.35 12.28
C MET A 391 8.66 -10.81 13.47
N GLY A 392 9.47 -11.65 14.11
CA GLY A 392 10.36 -11.23 15.19
C GLY A 392 11.36 -10.16 14.76
N LEU A 393 11.97 -10.33 13.57
CA LEU A 393 12.91 -9.38 12.99
C LEU A 393 12.26 -8.02 12.72
N VAL A 394 11.09 -7.98 12.07
CA VAL A 394 10.43 -6.68 11.78
C VAL A 394 9.90 -6.02 13.05
N GLN A 395 9.45 -6.79 14.03
CA GLN A 395 9.09 -6.28 15.35
C GLN A 395 10.30 -5.67 16.05
N ALA A 396 11.45 -6.35 16.04
CA ALA A 396 12.71 -5.82 16.58
C ALA A 396 13.16 -4.55 15.86
N LEU A 397 13.15 -4.54 14.52
CA LEU A 397 13.53 -3.37 13.71
C LEU A 397 12.62 -2.17 13.97
N GLY A 398 11.30 -2.40 13.98
CA GLY A 398 10.29 -1.34 14.10
C GLY A 398 10.11 -0.87 15.54
N ALA A 399 9.66 -1.76 16.42
CA ALA A 399 9.27 -1.41 17.78
C ALA A 399 10.46 -1.17 18.72
N HIS A 400 11.60 -1.84 18.49
CA HIS A 400 12.75 -1.80 19.42
C HIS A 400 13.96 -1.03 18.88
N LYS A 401 14.14 -0.98 17.55
CA LYS A 401 15.21 -0.23 16.87
C LYS A 401 14.74 0.98 16.11
N GLN A 402 13.43 1.26 16.15
CA GLN A 402 12.87 2.51 15.67
C GLN A 402 13.18 2.77 14.18
N ARG A 403 13.38 1.71 13.39
CA ARG A 403 13.57 1.76 11.94
C ARG A 403 12.22 1.66 11.24
N ASN A 404 12.04 2.40 10.14
CA ASN A 404 10.92 2.15 9.25
C ASN A 404 11.09 0.75 8.66
N VAL A 405 10.12 -0.11 8.88
CA VAL A 405 10.20 -1.49 8.42
C VAL A 405 8.83 -2.03 8.03
N VAL A 406 8.81 -2.78 6.94
CA VAL A 406 7.63 -3.53 6.47
C VAL A 406 8.01 -5.00 6.34
N ALA A 407 7.15 -5.88 6.89
CA ALA A 407 7.19 -7.30 6.51
C ALA A 407 6.38 -7.50 5.23
N ALA A 408 6.90 -8.30 4.30
CA ALA A 408 6.20 -8.68 3.09
C ALA A 408 6.01 -10.21 3.04
N LEU A 409 4.76 -10.65 3.08
CA LEU A 409 4.36 -12.05 3.29
C LEU A 409 3.46 -12.56 2.17
N ARG A 410 3.47 -13.89 2.02
CA ARG A 410 2.54 -14.60 1.15
C ARG A 410 1.19 -14.76 1.85
N GLN A 411 0.13 -14.68 1.07
CA GLN A 411 -1.19 -15.14 1.51
C GLN A 411 -1.19 -16.69 1.53
N PRO A 412 -1.62 -17.33 2.63
CA PRO A 412 -1.79 -18.78 2.67
C PRO A 412 -3.02 -19.21 1.86
N SER A 413 -2.99 -20.43 1.33
CA SER A 413 -4.18 -21.09 0.79
C SER A 413 -5.12 -21.47 1.93
N GLN A 414 -6.43 -21.37 1.71
CA GLN A 414 -7.43 -21.81 2.69
C GLN A 414 -7.56 -23.34 2.74
N GLY A 415 -7.15 -24.06 1.68
CA GLY A 415 -7.30 -25.51 1.57
C GLY A 415 -6.65 -26.28 2.74
N PRO A 416 -5.37 -26.03 3.07
CA PRO A 416 -4.69 -26.63 4.23
C PRO A 416 -5.32 -26.33 5.58
N THR A 417 -5.97 -25.17 5.74
CA THR A 417 -6.62 -24.73 7.00
C THR A 417 -7.66 -25.75 7.48
N PHE A 418 -8.43 -26.33 6.55
CA PHE A 418 -9.43 -27.36 6.83
C PHE A 418 -8.84 -28.79 6.86
N GLY A 419 -7.57 -28.96 6.48
CA GLY A 419 -6.91 -30.25 6.42
C GLY A 419 -6.21 -30.61 7.73
N ILE A 420 -5.03 -30.03 7.97
CA ILE A 420 -4.16 -30.41 9.09
C ILE A 420 -4.31 -29.44 10.29
N LYS A 421 -4.62 -28.16 9.99
CA LYS A 421 -4.97 -27.00 10.84
C LYS A 421 -4.39 -25.74 10.19
N GLY A 422 -5.01 -24.58 10.42
CA GLY A 422 -4.42 -23.29 10.02
C GLY A 422 -3.11 -23.04 10.78
N GLY A 423 -2.15 -22.37 10.15
CA GLY A 423 -0.91 -21.94 10.82
C GLY A 423 -0.98 -20.47 11.20
N ALA A 424 -0.34 -20.05 12.29
CA ALA A 424 -0.07 -18.63 12.50
C ALA A 424 0.78 -18.09 11.34
N ALA A 425 0.55 -16.84 10.97
CA ALA A 425 1.50 -16.09 10.15
C ALA A 425 2.66 -15.66 11.06
N GLY A 426 3.50 -16.62 11.43
CA GLY A 426 4.46 -16.51 12.52
C GLY A 426 4.19 -17.54 13.61
N GLY A 427 4.46 -17.19 14.88
CA GLY A 427 4.12 -18.03 16.03
C GLY A 427 4.51 -17.36 17.36
N GLY A 428 3.85 -17.75 18.45
CA GLY A 428 4.08 -17.19 19.78
C GLY A 428 3.85 -15.69 19.81
N TYR A 429 4.83 -14.92 20.29
CA TYR A 429 4.76 -13.46 20.38
C TYR A 429 5.26 -12.71 19.12
N ALA A 430 5.51 -13.44 18.03
CA ALA A 430 5.92 -12.92 16.74
C ALA A 430 4.95 -13.37 15.63
N GLN A 431 3.84 -12.65 15.47
CA GLN A 431 2.73 -13.02 14.57
C GLN A 431 2.12 -11.80 13.85
N VAL A 432 1.46 -12.04 12.72
CA VAL A 432 0.50 -11.12 12.09
C VAL A 432 -0.87 -11.26 12.74
N ILE A 433 -1.56 -10.14 12.96
CA ILE A 433 -2.93 -10.10 13.48
C ILE A 433 -3.86 -9.26 12.59
N PRO A 434 -5.16 -9.62 12.49
CA PRO A 434 -5.81 -10.81 13.05
C PRO A 434 -5.51 -12.11 12.29
N MET A 435 -5.23 -13.19 13.02
CA MET A 435 -4.78 -14.47 12.48
C MET A 435 -5.87 -15.25 11.73
N GLU A 436 -7.13 -15.14 12.15
CA GLU A 436 -8.28 -15.78 11.49
C GLU A 436 -8.50 -15.21 10.08
N GLU A 437 -8.49 -13.88 9.96
CA GLU A 437 -8.66 -13.20 8.68
C GLU A 437 -7.52 -13.49 7.70
N PHE A 438 -6.29 -13.70 8.23
CA PHE A 438 -5.12 -14.08 7.45
C PHE A 438 -5.25 -15.47 6.79
N ASN A 439 -5.88 -16.43 7.48
CA ASN A 439 -5.93 -17.85 7.06
C ASN A 439 -7.16 -18.25 6.24
N LEU A 440 -8.14 -17.36 6.11
CA LEU A 440 -9.38 -17.61 5.38
C LEU A 440 -9.40 -16.78 4.09
N HIS A 441 -10.42 -15.93 3.92
CA HIS A 441 -10.67 -15.26 2.65
C HIS A 441 -9.81 -14.00 2.44
N LEU A 442 -9.22 -13.45 3.51
CA LEU A 442 -8.52 -12.16 3.54
C LEU A 442 -9.35 -11.06 2.83
N THR A 443 -8.97 -10.70 1.60
CA THR A 443 -9.62 -9.69 0.74
C THR A 443 -10.20 -10.28 -0.55
N GLY A 444 -10.17 -11.61 -0.72
CA GLY A 444 -10.71 -12.32 -1.88
C GLY A 444 -9.75 -12.53 -3.05
N ASP A 445 -8.45 -12.26 -2.89
CA ASP A 445 -7.46 -12.32 -3.98
C ASP A 445 -7.36 -13.73 -4.61
N ILE A 446 -7.35 -14.78 -3.78
CA ILE A 446 -7.33 -16.17 -4.25
C ILE A 446 -8.63 -16.53 -5.00
N HIS A 447 -9.77 -15.98 -4.58
CA HIS A 447 -11.06 -16.18 -5.27
C HIS A 447 -11.03 -15.55 -6.67
N ALA A 448 -10.45 -14.35 -6.79
CA ALA A 448 -10.25 -13.69 -8.08
C ALA A 448 -9.33 -14.51 -9.01
N VAL A 449 -8.24 -15.08 -8.47
CA VAL A 449 -7.35 -16.00 -9.22
C VAL A 449 -8.12 -17.24 -9.68
N ALA A 450 -8.90 -17.87 -8.79
CA ALA A 450 -9.67 -19.06 -9.14
C ALA A 450 -10.71 -18.77 -10.24
N ALA A 451 -11.44 -17.66 -10.13
CA ALA A 451 -12.39 -17.22 -11.15
C ALA A 451 -11.72 -16.94 -12.50
N ALA A 452 -10.59 -16.23 -12.50
CA ALA A 452 -9.83 -15.92 -13.72
C ALA A 452 -9.28 -17.20 -14.38
N ASN A 453 -8.72 -18.12 -13.59
CA ASN A 453 -8.18 -19.38 -14.11
C ASN A 453 -9.29 -20.24 -14.73
N ASN A 454 -10.43 -20.35 -14.05
CA ASN A 454 -11.55 -21.15 -14.52
C ASN A 454 -12.27 -20.51 -15.72
N LEU A 455 -12.22 -19.18 -15.88
CA LEU A 455 -12.66 -18.49 -17.10
C LEU A 455 -11.79 -18.86 -18.31
N VAL A 456 -10.46 -18.94 -18.14
CA VAL A 456 -9.56 -19.42 -19.20
C VAL A 456 -9.92 -20.85 -19.59
N ALA A 457 -10.11 -21.74 -18.61
CA ALA A 457 -10.47 -23.13 -18.86
C ALA A 457 -11.83 -23.26 -19.58
N ALA A 458 -12.84 -22.48 -19.16
CA ALA A 458 -14.14 -22.45 -19.81
C ALA A 458 -14.04 -21.95 -21.25
N GLN A 459 -13.34 -20.84 -21.48
CA GLN A 459 -13.16 -20.30 -22.82
C GLN A 459 -12.42 -21.27 -23.73
N LEU A 460 -11.36 -21.94 -23.24
CA LEU A 460 -10.60 -22.92 -23.99
C LEU A 460 -11.53 -24.04 -24.53
N ASP A 461 -12.37 -24.60 -23.65
CA ASP A 461 -13.31 -25.65 -24.02
C ASP A 461 -14.39 -25.14 -25.01
N THR A 462 -14.92 -23.93 -24.77
CA THR A 462 -15.88 -23.28 -25.68
C THR A 462 -15.27 -23.05 -27.08
N ARG A 463 -14.01 -22.65 -27.15
CA ARG A 463 -13.28 -22.46 -28.43
C ARG A 463 -13.15 -23.77 -29.18
N ILE A 464 -12.70 -24.84 -28.51
CA ILE A 464 -12.59 -26.18 -29.12
C ILE A 464 -13.95 -26.64 -29.65
N PHE A 465 -15.02 -26.51 -28.86
CA PHE A 465 -16.36 -26.93 -29.25
C PHE A 465 -16.89 -26.16 -30.47
N HIS A 466 -16.81 -24.83 -30.45
CA HIS A 466 -17.36 -24.02 -31.54
C HIS A 466 -16.53 -24.09 -32.83
N GLU A 467 -15.22 -24.29 -32.73
CA GLU A 467 -14.42 -24.61 -33.90
C GLU A 467 -14.85 -25.98 -34.48
N ALA A 468 -14.91 -27.03 -33.68
CA ALA A 468 -15.26 -28.36 -34.20
C ALA A 468 -16.66 -28.44 -34.84
N THR A 469 -17.60 -27.58 -34.44
CA THR A 469 -19.03 -27.72 -34.80
C THR A 469 -19.54 -26.71 -35.82
N GLN A 470 -18.71 -25.79 -36.32
CA GLN A 470 -19.14 -24.72 -37.24
C GLN A 470 -18.27 -24.66 -38.49
N SER A 471 -18.85 -24.17 -39.60
CA SER A 471 -18.08 -23.78 -40.80
C SER A 471 -17.31 -22.47 -40.55
N ASP A 472 -16.26 -22.22 -41.32
CA ASP A 472 -15.41 -21.02 -41.17
C ASP A 472 -16.20 -19.73 -41.28
N THR A 473 -17.07 -19.62 -42.28
CA THR A 473 -17.95 -18.47 -42.47
C THR A 473 -18.86 -18.25 -41.26
N ALA A 474 -19.47 -19.32 -40.74
CA ALA A 474 -20.39 -19.21 -39.63
C ALA A 474 -19.66 -18.82 -38.32
N LEU A 475 -18.47 -19.37 -38.11
CA LEU A 475 -17.61 -19.04 -36.97
C LEU A 475 -17.14 -17.59 -37.04
N TYR A 476 -16.62 -17.14 -38.18
CA TYR A 476 -16.19 -15.75 -38.39
C TYR A 476 -17.32 -14.76 -38.13
N ASN A 477 -18.52 -15.04 -38.67
CA ASN A 477 -19.71 -14.21 -38.48
C ASN A 477 -20.14 -14.08 -37.01
N ARG A 478 -19.87 -15.10 -36.17
CA ARG A 478 -20.16 -15.06 -34.73
C ARG A 478 -19.06 -14.38 -33.92
N LEU A 479 -17.81 -14.50 -34.36
CA LEU A 479 -16.68 -13.82 -33.71
C LEU A 479 -16.63 -12.32 -34.02
N VAL A 480 -17.11 -11.93 -35.19
CA VAL A 480 -17.18 -10.54 -35.65
C VAL A 480 -18.60 -10.23 -36.12
N PRO A 481 -19.57 -10.14 -35.19
CA PRO A 481 -20.97 -9.95 -35.55
C PRO A 481 -21.21 -8.57 -36.17
N ARG A 482 -22.23 -8.47 -37.03
CA ARG A 482 -22.75 -7.18 -37.47
C ARG A 482 -23.63 -6.59 -36.37
N ILE A 483 -23.26 -5.41 -35.86
CA ILE A 483 -24.06 -4.63 -34.92
C ILE A 483 -24.47 -3.35 -35.63
N LYS A 484 -25.78 -3.12 -35.76
CA LYS A 484 -26.34 -2.01 -36.56
C LYS A 484 -25.77 -1.95 -37.99
N GLY A 485 -25.62 -3.13 -38.62
CA GLY A 485 -25.13 -3.29 -39.99
C GLY A 485 -23.61 -3.29 -40.16
N GLN A 486 -22.83 -2.91 -39.15
CA GLN A 486 -21.38 -2.77 -39.25
C GLN A 486 -20.64 -3.85 -38.47
N ARG A 487 -19.51 -4.32 -39.02
CA ARG A 487 -18.54 -5.16 -38.30
C ARG A 487 -17.42 -4.28 -37.77
N LYS A 488 -16.89 -4.64 -36.60
CA LYS A 488 -15.70 -3.99 -36.05
C LYS A 488 -14.87 -5.00 -35.27
N PHE A 489 -13.57 -5.02 -35.52
CA PHE A 489 -12.66 -5.76 -34.65
C PHE A 489 -12.51 -5.05 -33.31
N SER A 490 -12.59 -5.83 -32.24
CA SER A 490 -12.19 -5.39 -30.91
C SER A 490 -10.66 -5.25 -30.82
N PRO A 491 -10.12 -4.50 -29.85
CA PRO A 491 -8.67 -4.34 -29.70
C PRO A 491 -7.90 -5.65 -29.53
N ILE A 492 -8.50 -6.70 -28.96
CA ILE A 492 -7.87 -8.03 -28.81
C ILE A 492 -7.84 -8.79 -30.14
N GLN A 493 -8.87 -8.65 -30.97
CA GLN A 493 -8.91 -9.26 -32.30
C GLN A 493 -7.89 -8.61 -33.24
N LEU A 494 -7.69 -7.28 -33.14
CA LEU A 494 -6.63 -6.59 -33.87
C LEU A 494 -5.23 -7.09 -33.50
N ARG A 495 -4.97 -7.41 -32.21
CA ARG A 495 -3.69 -8.02 -31.80
C ARG A 495 -3.48 -9.41 -32.41
N ARG A 496 -4.55 -10.21 -32.52
CA ARG A 496 -4.48 -11.51 -33.19
C ARG A 496 -4.15 -11.37 -34.68
N LEU A 497 -4.81 -10.46 -35.40
CA LEU A 497 -4.49 -10.18 -36.81
C LEU A 497 -3.02 -9.81 -36.99
N LYS A 498 -2.50 -8.93 -36.13
CA LYS A 498 -1.08 -8.56 -36.13
C LYS A 498 -0.15 -9.76 -35.92
N ARG A 499 -0.48 -10.70 -35.02
CA ARG A 499 0.30 -11.94 -34.83
C ARG A 499 0.27 -12.87 -36.04
N LEU A 500 -0.83 -12.85 -36.79
CA LEU A 500 -1.00 -13.62 -38.03
C LEU A 500 -0.36 -12.92 -39.25
N GLY A 501 0.21 -11.72 -39.09
CA GLY A 501 0.77 -10.94 -40.20
C GLY A 501 -0.31 -10.33 -41.12
N ILE A 502 -1.51 -10.10 -40.60
CA ILE A 502 -2.63 -9.51 -41.35
C ILE A 502 -2.79 -8.04 -40.94
N ASP A 503 -2.49 -7.12 -41.85
CA ASP A 503 -2.54 -5.66 -41.60
C ASP A 503 -3.94 -5.04 -41.80
N LYS A 504 -4.89 -5.80 -42.37
CA LYS A 504 -6.25 -5.32 -42.65
C LYS A 504 -7.02 -5.11 -41.34
N THR A 505 -7.60 -3.93 -41.16
CA THR A 505 -8.39 -3.57 -39.98
C THR A 505 -9.89 -3.50 -40.22
N ASP A 506 -10.34 -3.58 -41.47
CA ASP A 506 -11.74 -3.68 -41.85
C ASP A 506 -12.14 -5.17 -41.94
N PRO A 507 -13.07 -5.64 -41.09
CA PRO A 507 -13.51 -7.05 -41.13
C PRO A 507 -14.10 -7.51 -42.45
N ASP A 508 -14.64 -6.61 -43.26
CA ASP A 508 -15.26 -6.96 -44.54
C ASP A 508 -14.21 -7.08 -45.68
N GLN A 509 -12.94 -6.77 -45.42
CA GLN A 509 -11.84 -6.87 -46.39
C GLN A 509 -10.96 -8.12 -46.23
N LEU A 510 -11.22 -8.95 -45.21
CA LEU A 510 -10.52 -10.22 -45.06
C LEU A 510 -10.94 -11.18 -46.18
N THR A 511 -9.95 -11.81 -46.81
CA THR A 511 -10.15 -12.96 -47.70
C THR A 511 -10.71 -14.15 -46.90
N PRO A 512 -11.37 -15.13 -47.55
CA PRO A 512 -11.82 -16.34 -46.88
C PRO A 512 -10.71 -17.05 -46.09
N GLU A 513 -9.50 -17.09 -46.63
CA GLU A 513 -8.31 -17.70 -46.01
C GLU A 513 -7.86 -16.93 -44.77
N GLU A 514 -7.76 -15.60 -44.86
CA GLU A 514 -7.43 -14.75 -43.70
C GLU A 514 -8.51 -14.83 -42.62
N ALA A 515 -9.79 -14.85 -43.00
CA ALA A 515 -10.91 -14.98 -42.07
C ALA A 515 -10.91 -16.35 -41.38
N ALA A 516 -10.56 -17.42 -42.09
CA ALA A 516 -10.39 -18.75 -41.52
C ALA A 516 -9.19 -18.80 -40.56
N ALA A 517 -8.01 -18.30 -40.95
CA ALA A 517 -6.82 -18.24 -40.11
C ALA A 517 -7.05 -17.39 -38.84
N PHE A 518 -7.76 -16.27 -38.97
CA PHE A 518 -8.20 -15.47 -37.83
C PHE A 518 -9.16 -16.26 -36.93
N SER A 519 -10.13 -16.97 -37.50
CA SER A 519 -11.20 -17.62 -36.74
C SER A 519 -10.76 -18.92 -36.06
N ARG A 520 -9.82 -19.66 -36.65
CA ARG A 520 -9.40 -21.00 -36.20
C ARG A 520 -8.14 -20.92 -35.35
N LEU A 521 -8.18 -21.49 -34.16
CA LEU A 521 -7.00 -21.71 -33.32
C LEU A 521 -6.36 -23.07 -33.61
N ASN A 522 -7.14 -24.04 -34.11
CA ASN A 522 -6.68 -25.39 -34.44
C ASN A 522 -5.95 -26.07 -33.26
N ILE A 523 -6.48 -25.89 -32.05
CA ILE A 523 -5.91 -26.44 -30.81
C ILE A 523 -5.77 -27.96 -30.94
N ASP A 524 -4.58 -28.47 -30.59
CA ASP A 524 -4.36 -29.89 -30.36
C ASP A 524 -4.73 -30.23 -28.91
N VAL A 525 -5.77 -31.03 -28.75
CA VAL A 525 -6.35 -31.37 -27.44
C VAL A 525 -5.38 -32.17 -26.55
N ASP A 526 -4.43 -32.89 -27.15
CA ASP A 526 -3.44 -33.69 -26.42
C ASP A 526 -2.30 -32.84 -25.85
N THR A 527 -2.22 -31.57 -26.27
CA THR A 527 -1.21 -30.61 -25.81
C THR A 527 -1.74 -29.59 -24.81
N ILE A 528 -2.99 -29.72 -24.37
CA ILE A 528 -3.59 -28.81 -23.39
C ILE A 528 -2.84 -28.91 -22.05
N MET A 529 -2.27 -27.79 -21.63
CA MET A 529 -1.55 -27.66 -20.36
C MET A 529 -2.39 -26.98 -19.28
N TRP A 530 -3.50 -26.32 -19.67
CA TRP A 530 -4.32 -25.53 -18.75
C TRP A 530 -5.32 -26.39 -17.97
N GLU A 531 -5.22 -26.31 -16.64
CA GLU A 531 -6.05 -27.05 -15.69
C GLU A 531 -7.10 -26.12 -15.03
N ARG A 532 -8.14 -26.70 -14.43
CA ARG A 532 -9.07 -25.94 -13.56
C ARG A 532 -8.50 -25.82 -12.15
N VAL A 533 -9.05 -24.93 -11.33
CA VAL A 533 -8.61 -24.78 -9.94
C VAL A 533 -9.74 -24.57 -8.94
N VAL A 534 -9.48 -24.98 -7.70
CA VAL A 534 -10.30 -24.72 -6.51
C VAL A 534 -9.37 -24.60 -5.30
N ASP A 535 -9.65 -23.69 -4.36
CA ASP A 535 -8.81 -23.55 -3.15
C ASP A 535 -9.31 -24.44 -2.00
N ILE A 536 -9.40 -25.74 -2.26
CA ILE A 536 -9.81 -26.79 -1.31
C ILE A 536 -8.95 -28.03 -1.57
N ASN A 537 -8.60 -28.75 -0.52
CA ASN A 537 -7.87 -30.02 -0.63
C ASN A 537 -8.80 -31.16 -1.08
N ASP A 538 -8.96 -31.37 -2.38
CA ASP A 538 -9.84 -32.40 -2.94
C ASP A 538 -9.12 -33.35 -3.90
N ARG A 539 -8.75 -34.53 -3.37
CA ARG A 539 -8.02 -35.54 -4.15
C ARG A 539 -8.82 -36.16 -5.29
N TYR A 540 -10.15 -36.14 -5.25
CA TYR A 540 -11.00 -36.75 -6.29
C TYR A 540 -11.05 -35.91 -7.58
N LEU A 541 -10.59 -34.66 -7.53
CA LEU A 541 -10.47 -33.79 -8.71
C LEU A 541 -9.11 -33.86 -9.42
N ARG A 542 -8.19 -34.74 -8.95
CA ARG A 542 -6.86 -34.92 -9.56
C ARG A 542 -6.90 -35.42 -11.01
N GLU A 543 -7.96 -36.13 -11.39
CA GLU A 543 -8.26 -36.53 -12.76
C GLU A 543 -9.77 -36.69 -12.91
N ILE A 544 -10.36 -36.04 -13.90
CA ILE A 544 -11.78 -36.06 -14.20
C ILE A 544 -12.03 -36.10 -15.72
N THR A 545 -13.25 -36.45 -16.12
CA THR A 545 -13.72 -36.28 -17.50
C THR A 545 -14.81 -35.21 -17.53
N ILE A 546 -14.72 -34.25 -18.45
CA ILE A 546 -15.69 -33.16 -18.63
C ILE A 546 -16.42 -33.28 -19.97
N GLY A 547 -17.50 -32.51 -20.14
CA GLY A 547 -18.25 -32.45 -21.41
C GLY A 547 -19.19 -33.63 -21.65
N GLN A 548 -19.63 -34.30 -20.57
CA GLN A 548 -20.43 -35.53 -20.65
C GLN A 548 -21.93 -35.29 -20.92
N SER A 549 -22.41 -34.05 -20.85
CA SER A 549 -23.81 -33.76 -21.16
C SER A 549 -24.08 -33.94 -22.67
N PRO A 550 -25.29 -34.39 -23.07
CA PRO A 550 -25.62 -34.55 -24.49
C PRO A 550 -25.47 -33.26 -25.32
N SER A 551 -25.59 -32.08 -24.72
CA SER A 551 -25.43 -30.78 -25.39
C SER A 551 -24.03 -30.55 -25.98
N GLU A 552 -23.01 -31.21 -25.41
CA GLU A 552 -21.61 -31.12 -25.80
C GLU A 552 -21.28 -32.11 -26.93
N LYS A 553 -22.30 -32.80 -27.47
CA LYS A 553 -22.23 -33.62 -28.69
C LYS A 553 -21.14 -34.70 -28.64
N GLY A 554 -20.96 -35.30 -27.47
CA GLY A 554 -19.94 -36.35 -27.26
C GLY A 554 -18.50 -35.84 -27.21
N MET A 555 -18.26 -34.54 -27.25
CA MET A 555 -16.93 -33.94 -27.14
C MET A 555 -16.46 -33.93 -25.68
N CYS A 556 -16.13 -35.11 -25.16
CA CYS A 556 -15.56 -35.28 -23.83
C CYS A 556 -14.02 -35.16 -23.87
N ARG A 557 -13.42 -34.70 -22.77
CA ARG A 557 -11.97 -34.81 -22.57
C ARG A 557 -11.61 -35.04 -21.11
N LYS A 558 -10.45 -35.66 -20.90
CA LYS A 558 -9.82 -35.75 -19.59
C LYS A 558 -9.18 -34.41 -19.20
N THR A 559 -9.26 -34.07 -17.92
CA THR A 559 -8.62 -32.89 -17.34
C THR A 559 -8.43 -33.10 -15.84
N ARG A 560 -7.94 -32.09 -15.13
CA ARG A 560 -7.72 -32.11 -13.69
C ARG A 560 -7.97 -30.75 -13.04
N PHE A 561 -8.09 -30.76 -11.71
CA PHE A 561 -8.00 -29.58 -10.88
C PHE A 561 -6.68 -29.53 -10.12
N SER A 562 -6.17 -28.32 -9.94
CA SER A 562 -5.10 -27.98 -9.01
C SER A 562 -5.62 -27.07 -7.91
N ILE A 563 -4.91 -26.98 -6.78
CA ILE A 563 -5.24 -25.98 -5.76
C ILE A 563 -5.05 -24.56 -6.33
N ALA A 564 -5.87 -23.57 -5.96
CA ALA A 564 -5.88 -22.26 -6.62
C ALA A 564 -4.51 -21.54 -6.63
N VAL A 565 -3.75 -21.67 -5.54
CA VAL A 565 -2.40 -21.10 -5.41
C VAL A 565 -1.33 -21.77 -6.30
N ALA A 566 -1.66 -22.91 -6.93
CA ALA A 566 -0.82 -23.58 -7.93
C ALA A 566 -1.06 -23.04 -9.36
N SER A 567 -2.04 -22.17 -9.57
CA SER A 567 -2.31 -21.53 -10.87
C SER A 567 -1.13 -20.67 -11.34
N GLU A 568 -0.86 -20.70 -12.65
CA GLU A 568 0.07 -19.74 -13.27
C GLU A 568 -0.37 -18.29 -13.05
N ILE A 569 -1.67 -18.02 -12.97
CA ILE A 569 -2.20 -16.67 -12.69
C ILE A 569 -1.72 -16.17 -11.32
N MET A 570 -1.59 -17.05 -10.31
CA MET A 570 -1.02 -16.67 -9.02
C MET A 570 0.47 -16.26 -9.16
N ALA A 571 1.23 -16.95 -10.00
CA ALA A 571 2.61 -16.59 -10.29
C ALA A 571 2.72 -15.28 -11.11
N VAL A 572 1.80 -15.06 -12.06
CA VAL A 572 1.68 -13.78 -12.80
C VAL A 572 1.37 -12.65 -11.85
N LEU A 573 0.41 -12.82 -10.94
CA LEU A 573 0.07 -11.82 -9.92
C LEU A 573 1.28 -11.47 -9.06
N ALA A 574 2.04 -12.48 -8.62
CA ALA A 574 3.24 -12.27 -7.82
C ALA A 574 4.41 -11.62 -8.57
N LEU A 575 4.54 -11.82 -9.89
CA LEU A 575 5.65 -11.30 -10.70
C LEU A 575 5.32 -10.05 -11.51
N SER A 576 4.08 -9.55 -11.42
CA SER A 576 3.67 -8.33 -12.11
C SER A 576 4.22 -7.10 -11.40
N SER A 577 4.69 -6.12 -12.17
CA SER A 577 5.18 -4.82 -11.69
C SER A 577 4.15 -3.68 -11.81
N SER A 578 3.12 -3.87 -12.63
CA SER A 578 2.04 -2.90 -12.87
C SER A 578 0.81 -3.57 -13.48
N LEU A 579 -0.31 -2.84 -13.59
CA LEU A 579 -1.51 -3.33 -14.27
C LEU A 579 -1.25 -3.63 -15.76
N ALA A 580 -0.40 -2.82 -16.41
CA ALA A 580 -0.03 -3.03 -17.81
C ALA A 580 0.83 -4.29 -17.98
N ASP A 581 1.80 -4.49 -17.10
CA ASP A 581 2.64 -5.70 -17.07
C ASP A 581 1.80 -6.95 -16.79
N MET A 582 0.93 -6.92 -15.78
CA MET A 582 0.00 -8.01 -15.49
C MET A 582 -0.83 -8.38 -16.72
N LYS A 583 -1.41 -7.38 -17.40
CA LYS A 583 -2.20 -7.63 -18.62
C LYS A 583 -1.37 -8.24 -19.75
N CYS A 584 -0.12 -7.82 -19.91
CA CYS A 584 0.80 -8.40 -20.90
C CYS A 584 1.09 -9.88 -20.58
N ARG A 585 1.46 -10.16 -19.32
CA ARG A 585 1.71 -11.52 -18.81
C ARG A 585 0.50 -12.43 -18.94
N LEU A 586 -0.67 -11.93 -18.53
CA LEU A 586 -1.95 -12.65 -18.66
C LEU A 586 -2.32 -12.95 -20.11
N GLY A 587 -1.85 -12.17 -21.09
CA GLY A 587 -2.05 -12.46 -22.52
C GLY A 587 -1.02 -13.41 -23.12
N ALA A 588 0.16 -13.53 -22.51
CA ALA A 588 1.25 -14.38 -22.96
C ALA A 588 1.17 -15.83 -22.43
N MET A 589 0.26 -16.13 -21.50
CA MET A 589 0.08 -17.48 -20.97
C MET A 589 -0.28 -18.45 -22.09
N VAL A 590 0.48 -19.55 -22.20
CA VAL A 590 0.26 -20.60 -23.19
C VAL A 590 -0.65 -21.66 -22.59
N VAL A 591 -1.78 -21.93 -23.24
CA VAL A 591 -2.80 -22.87 -22.75
C VAL A 591 -2.71 -24.24 -23.42
N ALA A 592 -2.21 -24.28 -24.65
CA ALA A 592 -2.05 -25.46 -25.49
C ALA A 592 -1.10 -25.13 -26.66
N PHE A 593 -0.80 -26.12 -27.49
CA PHE A 593 -0.24 -25.91 -28.83
C PHE A 593 -1.32 -26.22 -29.88
N ASN A 594 -1.21 -25.60 -31.05
CA ASN A 594 -2.04 -25.98 -32.18
C ASN A 594 -1.44 -27.22 -32.88
N LYS A 595 -2.17 -27.76 -33.86
CA LYS A 595 -1.73 -28.93 -34.65
C LYS A 595 -0.43 -28.73 -35.44
N ASP A 596 0.00 -27.48 -35.64
CA ASP A 596 1.26 -27.12 -36.30
C ASP A 596 2.42 -26.91 -35.30
N GLY A 597 2.18 -27.14 -34.00
CA GLY A 597 3.17 -26.94 -32.94
C GLY A 597 3.40 -25.48 -32.53
N VAL A 598 2.51 -24.56 -32.94
CA VAL A 598 2.55 -23.14 -32.55
C VAL A 598 1.82 -22.95 -31.21
N PRO A 599 2.38 -22.19 -30.24
CA PRO A 599 1.71 -21.90 -28.98
C PRO A 599 0.37 -21.19 -29.17
N VAL A 600 -0.68 -21.66 -28.49
CA VAL A 600 -1.97 -20.97 -28.37
C VAL A 600 -2.02 -20.24 -27.03
N THR A 601 -2.24 -18.94 -27.08
CA THR A 601 -2.22 -18.08 -25.89
C THR A 601 -3.62 -17.71 -25.39
N THR A 602 -3.71 -17.22 -24.16
CA THR A 602 -4.93 -16.58 -23.62
C THR A 602 -5.35 -15.33 -24.39
N ASP A 603 -4.43 -14.60 -25.03
CA ASP A 603 -4.79 -13.50 -25.92
C ASP A 603 -5.43 -14.02 -27.21
N ASP A 604 -5.05 -15.20 -27.70
CA ASP A 604 -5.71 -15.89 -28.83
C ASP A 604 -7.11 -16.39 -28.46
N LEU A 605 -7.32 -16.81 -27.21
CA LEU A 605 -8.65 -17.15 -26.70
C LEU A 605 -9.56 -15.92 -26.52
N GLY A 606 -9.02 -14.70 -26.59
CA GLY A 606 -9.79 -13.46 -26.48
C GLY A 606 -10.14 -13.05 -25.05
N VAL A 607 -9.45 -13.57 -24.02
CA VAL A 607 -9.85 -13.38 -22.60
C VAL A 607 -9.00 -12.41 -21.81
N THR A 608 -7.85 -11.95 -22.31
CA THR A 608 -6.89 -11.11 -21.57
C THR A 608 -7.53 -9.89 -20.89
N GLY A 609 -8.48 -9.22 -21.57
CA GLY A 609 -9.20 -8.09 -20.98
C GLY A 609 -10.07 -8.49 -19.79
N ALA A 610 -10.80 -9.60 -19.90
CA ALA A 610 -11.65 -10.13 -18.83
C ALA A 610 -10.82 -10.60 -17.61
N LEU A 611 -9.69 -11.25 -17.85
CA LEU A 611 -8.77 -11.64 -16.77
C LEU A 611 -8.24 -10.43 -16.01
N ALA A 612 -7.83 -9.38 -16.74
CA ALA A 612 -7.36 -8.14 -16.10
C ALA A 612 -8.46 -7.44 -15.28
N VAL A 613 -9.73 -7.52 -15.70
CA VAL A 613 -10.87 -6.99 -14.93
C VAL A 613 -11.08 -7.80 -13.64
N LEU A 614 -11.08 -9.13 -13.71
CA LEU A 614 -11.24 -10.00 -12.54
C LEU A 614 -10.14 -9.81 -11.50
N LEU A 615 -8.92 -9.50 -11.95
CA LEU A 615 -7.74 -9.34 -11.10
C LEU A 615 -7.42 -7.89 -10.75
N LYS A 616 -8.24 -6.92 -11.18
CA LYS A 616 -7.96 -5.48 -11.02
C LYS A 616 -7.62 -5.11 -9.58
N ASP A 617 -8.47 -5.51 -8.63
CA ASP A 617 -8.29 -5.17 -7.21
C ASP A 617 -7.38 -6.20 -6.52
N ALA A 618 -7.33 -7.44 -7.03
CA ALA A 618 -6.45 -8.49 -6.52
C ALA A 618 -4.97 -8.18 -6.75
N LEU A 619 -4.61 -7.21 -7.61
CA LEU A 619 -3.24 -6.74 -7.84
C LEU A 619 -2.74 -5.81 -6.73
N GLU A 620 -3.64 -5.22 -5.94
CA GLU A 620 -3.30 -4.33 -4.83
C GLU A 620 -2.99 -5.11 -3.55
N PRO A 621 -1.80 -4.92 -2.93
CA PRO A 621 -1.41 -5.61 -1.70
C PRO A 621 -2.28 -5.31 -0.49
N ASN A 622 -2.34 -6.25 0.45
CA ASN A 622 -3.13 -6.10 1.67
C ASN A 622 -2.25 -5.66 2.84
N LEU A 623 -2.55 -4.52 3.46
CA LEU A 623 -1.94 -4.03 4.69
C LEU A 623 -2.63 -4.66 5.91
N MET A 624 -1.81 -5.23 6.78
CA MET A 624 -2.12 -5.75 8.12
C MET A 624 -1.03 -5.31 9.10
N GLN A 625 -0.96 -5.90 10.30
CA GLN A 625 0.04 -5.53 11.31
C GLN A 625 0.50 -6.71 12.16
N SER A 626 1.67 -6.55 12.78
CA SER A 626 2.21 -7.46 13.79
C SER A 626 1.55 -7.25 15.17
N LEU A 627 1.84 -8.12 16.12
CA LEU A 627 1.44 -7.95 17.53
C LEU A 627 1.93 -6.62 18.15
N GLU A 628 3.08 -6.08 17.72
CA GLU A 628 3.61 -4.80 18.22
C GLU A 628 3.24 -3.60 17.30
N GLY A 629 2.35 -3.80 16.33
CA GLY A 629 1.84 -2.73 15.46
C GLY A 629 2.77 -2.36 14.30
N THR A 630 3.73 -3.23 13.95
CA THR A 630 4.59 -3.11 12.75
C THR A 630 3.76 -3.41 11.49
N PRO A 631 3.89 -2.63 10.40
CA PRO A 631 3.12 -2.88 9.17
C PRO A 631 3.55 -4.17 8.46
N VAL A 632 2.56 -4.88 7.94
CA VAL A 632 2.73 -6.14 7.21
C VAL A 632 1.96 -6.07 5.89
N LEU A 633 2.62 -6.29 4.76
CA LEU A 633 1.99 -6.44 3.46
C LEU A 633 1.84 -7.92 3.14
N VAL A 634 0.61 -8.38 2.95
CA VAL A 634 0.27 -9.77 2.60
C VAL A 634 -0.28 -9.78 1.17
N HIS A 635 0.42 -10.42 0.24
CA HIS A 635 -0.01 -10.38 -1.15
C HIS A 635 0.57 -11.49 -2.03
N ALA A 636 -0.31 -12.15 -2.79
CA ALA A 636 -0.05 -13.34 -3.56
C ALA A 636 0.53 -14.51 -2.74
N GLY A 637 0.50 -15.72 -3.27
CA GLY A 637 0.98 -16.89 -2.55
C GLY A 637 1.25 -18.09 -3.46
N PRO A 638 2.07 -17.96 -4.51
CA PRO A 638 2.37 -19.07 -5.41
C PRO A 638 3.08 -20.21 -4.66
N PHE A 639 2.89 -21.42 -5.16
CA PHE A 639 3.68 -22.58 -4.73
C PHE A 639 5.18 -22.32 -4.88
N ALA A 640 5.97 -22.84 -3.94
CA ALA A 640 7.43 -22.76 -4.00
C ALA A 640 8.06 -23.94 -4.78
N ASN A 641 7.29 -24.96 -5.16
CA ASN A 641 7.75 -26.09 -5.98
C ASN A 641 7.68 -25.76 -7.47
N ILE A 642 6.46 -25.63 -7.98
CA ILE A 642 6.16 -25.40 -9.40
C ILE A 642 6.17 -23.92 -9.78
N ALA A 643 6.32 -23.03 -8.80
CA ALA A 643 6.53 -21.61 -9.00
C ALA A 643 7.60 -21.11 -7.99
N HIS A 644 7.78 -19.80 -7.90
CA HIS A 644 8.91 -19.19 -7.21
C HIS A 644 8.72 -19.02 -5.70
N GLY A 645 7.51 -19.18 -5.16
CA GLY A 645 7.32 -19.26 -3.71
C GLY A 645 7.52 -17.96 -2.92
N CYS A 646 7.30 -16.80 -3.54
CA CYS A 646 7.43 -15.49 -2.87
C CYS A 646 6.13 -14.70 -2.93
N ASN A 647 5.99 -13.70 -2.07
CA ASN A 647 4.94 -12.68 -2.19
C ASN A 647 5.19 -11.80 -3.43
N SER A 648 4.25 -10.92 -3.76
CA SER A 648 4.35 -10.12 -4.98
C SER A 648 5.50 -9.11 -5.03
N ILE A 649 6.02 -8.84 -6.23
CA ILE A 649 6.92 -7.71 -6.51
C ILE A 649 6.29 -6.38 -6.09
N ILE A 650 5.02 -6.12 -6.42
CA ILE A 650 4.35 -4.86 -6.08
C ILE A 650 4.34 -4.57 -4.57
N ALA A 651 4.07 -5.57 -3.73
CA ALA A 651 4.13 -5.39 -2.28
C ALA A 651 5.52 -4.99 -1.80
N ASP A 652 6.57 -5.61 -2.35
CA ASP A 652 7.95 -5.26 -2.00
C ASP A 652 8.30 -3.86 -2.49
N GLU A 653 7.91 -3.49 -3.72
CA GLU A 653 8.14 -2.16 -4.29
C GLU A 653 7.47 -1.06 -3.48
N ILE A 654 6.20 -1.25 -3.11
CA ILE A 654 5.47 -0.33 -2.25
C ILE A 654 6.17 -0.21 -0.89
N GLY A 655 6.51 -1.34 -0.26
CA GLY A 655 7.25 -1.35 1.00
C GLY A 655 8.57 -0.60 0.90
N LEU A 656 9.38 -0.89 -0.12
CA LEU A 656 10.73 -0.33 -0.32
C LEU A 656 10.67 1.17 -0.54
N LYS A 657 9.64 1.66 -1.22
CA LYS A 657 9.40 3.08 -1.40
C LYS A 657 8.93 3.75 -0.12
N LEU A 658 7.98 3.16 0.61
CA LEU A 658 7.43 3.73 1.84
C LEU A 658 8.50 3.87 2.93
N VAL A 659 9.33 2.86 3.13
CA VAL A 659 10.30 2.84 4.25
C VAL A 659 11.45 3.84 4.06
N GLY A 660 11.77 4.22 2.81
CA GLY A 660 12.87 5.13 2.47
C GLY A 660 14.27 4.51 2.65
N SER A 661 15.33 5.26 2.30
CA SER A 661 16.72 4.74 2.22
C SER A 661 17.26 4.11 3.50
N GLU A 662 16.81 4.60 4.67
CA GLU A 662 17.24 4.14 5.99
C GLU A 662 16.36 3.02 6.56
N GLY A 663 15.30 2.66 5.84
CA GLY A 663 14.32 1.66 6.24
C GLY A 663 14.55 0.30 5.61
N PHE A 664 13.72 -0.67 6.00
CA PHE A 664 13.87 -2.08 5.64
C PHE A 664 12.58 -2.69 5.10
N VAL A 665 12.68 -3.48 4.05
CA VAL A 665 11.66 -4.47 3.69
C VAL A 665 12.24 -5.83 3.97
N CYS A 666 11.62 -6.55 4.90
CA CYS A 666 11.94 -7.93 5.18
C CYS A 666 10.88 -8.82 4.52
N THR A 667 11.30 -9.71 3.63
CA THR A 667 10.44 -10.66 2.93
C THR A 667 10.90 -12.09 3.21
N GLU A 668 10.14 -13.08 2.76
CA GLU A 668 10.53 -14.49 2.85
C GLU A 668 10.38 -15.22 1.52
N ALA A 669 11.08 -16.35 1.43
CA ALA A 669 10.89 -17.31 0.35
C ALA A 669 10.48 -18.69 0.90
N GLY A 670 9.54 -19.36 0.23
CA GLY A 670 9.00 -20.65 0.65
C GLY A 670 10.05 -21.77 0.67
N PHE A 671 9.89 -22.75 1.56
CA PHE A 671 10.88 -23.82 1.81
C PHE A 671 12.27 -23.31 2.23
N GLY A 672 13.32 -24.09 1.95
CA GLY A 672 14.71 -23.78 2.28
C GLY A 672 15.38 -22.89 1.23
N SER A 673 16.65 -22.54 1.46
CA SER A 673 17.40 -21.66 0.54
C SER A 673 17.70 -22.30 -0.83
N ASP A 674 17.69 -23.63 -0.90
CA ASP A 674 17.87 -24.42 -2.10
C ASP A 674 16.69 -24.28 -3.09
N ILE A 675 15.48 -24.04 -2.60
CA ILE A 675 14.29 -23.85 -3.45
C ILE A 675 13.85 -22.38 -3.43
N GLY A 676 13.41 -21.87 -2.28
CA GLY A 676 12.78 -20.57 -2.20
C GLY A 676 13.74 -19.43 -2.50
N MET A 677 14.88 -19.40 -1.80
CA MET A 677 15.85 -18.32 -1.97
C MET A 677 16.49 -18.37 -3.37
N GLU A 678 16.79 -19.55 -3.91
CA GLU A 678 17.25 -19.71 -5.29
C GLU A 678 16.29 -19.05 -6.29
N LYS A 679 14.98 -19.34 -6.17
CA LYS A 679 13.95 -18.78 -7.05
C LYS A 679 13.67 -17.31 -6.78
N PHE A 680 13.76 -16.89 -5.53
CA PHE A 680 13.73 -15.48 -5.16
C PHE A 680 14.82 -14.71 -5.93
N CYS A 681 16.05 -15.22 -5.94
CA CYS A 681 17.16 -14.57 -6.64
C CYS A 681 17.04 -14.68 -8.16
N ASN A 682 16.88 -15.89 -8.72
CA ASN A 682 16.94 -16.11 -10.16
C ASN A 682 15.64 -15.79 -10.90
N ILE A 683 14.50 -15.72 -10.22
CA ILE A 683 13.20 -15.39 -10.83
C ILE A 683 12.71 -14.03 -10.34
N LYS A 684 12.47 -13.84 -9.04
CA LYS A 684 11.83 -12.61 -8.53
C LYS A 684 12.74 -11.38 -8.65
N CYS A 685 13.95 -11.42 -8.11
CA CYS A 685 14.96 -10.36 -8.24
C CYS A 685 15.34 -10.09 -9.69
N ARG A 686 15.41 -11.14 -10.53
CA ARG A 686 15.63 -10.99 -11.98
C ARG A 686 14.50 -10.19 -12.65
N ASN A 687 13.23 -10.45 -12.27
CA ASN A 687 12.07 -9.75 -12.84
C ASN A 687 11.90 -8.33 -12.27
N SER A 688 12.15 -8.11 -10.98
CA SER A 688 12.00 -6.79 -10.33
C SER A 688 13.20 -5.88 -10.54
N GLY A 689 14.37 -6.44 -10.87
CA GLY A 689 15.64 -5.72 -10.86
C GLY A 689 16.18 -5.42 -9.46
N ARG A 690 15.52 -5.92 -8.40
CA ARG A 690 15.93 -5.67 -7.01
C ARG A 690 17.06 -6.60 -6.59
N LYS A 691 17.96 -6.04 -5.77
CA LYS A 691 19.09 -6.75 -5.20
C LYS A 691 18.88 -6.84 -3.69
N PRO A 692 18.85 -8.04 -3.09
CA PRO A 692 18.83 -8.18 -1.65
C PRO A 692 20.13 -7.65 -1.05
N ASP A 693 20.04 -6.96 0.08
CA ASP A 693 21.17 -6.43 0.84
C ASP A 693 21.69 -7.43 1.88
N ALA A 694 20.81 -8.29 2.40
CA ALA A 694 21.17 -9.35 3.32
C ALA A 694 20.22 -10.55 3.23
N MET A 695 20.70 -11.71 3.67
CA MET A 695 19.91 -12.91 3.84
C MET A 695 19.89 -13.29 5.32
N VAL A 696 18.70 -13.58 5.86
CA VAL A 696 18.56 -14.26 7.15
C VAL A 696 18.31 -15.74 6.90
N LEU A 697 19.16 -16.61 7.45
CA LEU A 697 19.02 -18.06 7.36
C LEU A 697 18.54 -18.65 8.69
N VAL A 698 17.34 -19.20 8.72
CA VAL A 698 16.69 -19.71 9.93
C VAL A 698 17.00 -21.19 10.13
N THR A 699 17.37 -21.56 11.36
CA THR A 699 17.65 -22.94 11.78
C THR A 699 17.22 -23.17 13.23
N THR A 700 17.06 -24.43 13.62
CA THR A 700 16.86 -24.87 15.02
C THR A 700 17.81 -26.01 15.34
N VAL A 701 18.16 -26.18 16.62
CA VAL A 701 18.98 -27.30 17.09
C VAL A 701 18.33 -28.64 16.71
N ARG A 702 17.02 -28.75 16.90
CA ARG A 702 16.24 -29.94 16.61
C ARG A 702 16.21 -30.34 15.13
N ALA A 703 16.01 -29.38 14.23
CA ALA A 703 16.01 -29.66 12.80
C ALA A 703 17.39 -30.14 12.33
N ILE A 704 18.47 -29.53 12.85
CA ILE A 704 19.84 -30.00 12.55
C ILE A 704 20.09 -31.40 13.12
N LYS A 705 19.66 -31.71 14.35
CA LYS A 705 19.74 -33.08 14.89
C LYS A 705 19.00 -34.09 14.00
N MET A 706 17.85 -33.74 13.44
CA MET A 706 17.15 -34.62 12.48
C MET A 706 17.97 -34.80 11.20
N HIS A 707 18.61 -33.75 10.71
CA HIS A 707 19.52 -33.87 9.56
C HIS A 707 20.77 -34.72 9.83
N GLY A 708 21.15 -34.91 11.10
CA GLY A 708 22.24 -35.79 11.51
C GLY A 708 21.87 -37.29 11.56
N GLY A 709 20.65 -37.66 11.17
CA GLY A 709 20.16 -39.04 11.20
C GLY A 709 19.27 -39.36 12.40
N GLY A 710 18.65 -38.34 13.01
CA GLY A 710 17.67 -38.53 14.07
C GLY A 710 16.45 -39.32 13.58
N ALA A 711 15.79 -40.00 14.52
CA ALA A 711 14.62 -40.84 14.23
C ALA A 711 13.46 -40.04 13.59
N PRO A 712 12.70 -40.65 12.67
CA PRO A 712 11.54 -40.00 12.06
C PRO A 712 10.55 -39.45 13.10
N VAL A 713 9.96 -38.30 12.79
CA VAL A 713 8.97 -37.63 13.64
C VAL A 713 7.59 -37.76 13.01
N THR A 714 6.65 -38.35 13.75
CA THR A 714 5.26 -38.50 13.35
C THR A 714 4.40 -37.47 14.08
N PRO A 715 3.59 -36.65 13.40
CA PRO A 715 2.68 -35.71 14.05
C PRO A 715 1.78 -36.41 15.08
N GLY A 716 1.69 -35.84 16.29
CA GLY A 716 0.90 -36.39 17.40
C GLY A 716 1.61 -37.46 18.25
N ALA A 717 2.76 -37.97 17.83
CA ALA A 717 3.57 -38.88 18.64
C ALA A 717 4.51 -38.12 19.58
N PRO A 718 4.84 -38.66 20.77
CA PRO A 718 5.88 -38.08 21.63
C PRO A 718 7.22 -37.99 20.91
N LEU A 719 7.93 -36.87 21.11
CA LEU A 719 9.26 -36.67 20.54
C LEU A 719 10.27 -37.62 21.20
N ASN A 720 11.17 -38.18 20.39
CA ASN A 720 12.28 -38.99 20.90
C ASN A 720 13.25 -38.12 21.72
N LYS A 721 13.84 -38.70 22.77
CA LYS A 721 14.78 -38.04 23.69
C LYS A 721 15.92 -37.29 22.99
N GLN A 722 16.43 -37.81 21.87
CA GLN A 722 17.50 -37.14 21.12
C GLN A 722 17.12 -35.73 20.61
N TYR A 723 15.82 -35.40 20.57
CA TYR A 723 15.32 -34.08 20.21
C TYR A 723 15.01 -33.18 21.41
N THR A 724 14.92 -33.75 22.61
CA THR A 724 14.55 -33.05 23.86
C THR A 724 15.68 -33.01 24.88
N GLU A 725 16.76 -33.74 24.65
CA GLU A 725 17.99 -33.76 25.45
C GLU A 725 19.18 -33.33 24.57
N GLU A 726 20.27 -32.92 25.21
CA GLU A 726 21.51 -32.52 24.52
C GLU A 726 22.08 -33.70 23.73
N ASN A 727 22.41 -33.47 22.46
CA ASN A 727 23.15 -34.45 21.66
C ASN A 727 24.06 -33.76 20.63
N LEU A 728 25.27 -33.41 21.07
CA LEU A 728 26.25 -32.69 20.24
C LEU A 728 26.72 -33.52 19.04
N GLU A 729 26.87 -34.84 19.18
CA GLU A 729 27.31 -35.72 18.09
C GLU A 729 26.28 -35.75 16.95
N LEU A 730 25.00 -35.90 17.31
CA LEU A 730 23.91 -35.89 16.33
C LEU A 730 23.76 -34.52 15.68
N LEU A 731 23.93 -33.44 16.46
CA LEU A 731 23.91 -32.08 15.96
C LEU A 731 25.07 -31.83 14.97
N GLU A 732 26.28 -32.29 15.30
CA GLU A 732 27.47 -32.18 14.46
C GLU A 732 27.29 -32.91 13.12
N LYS A 733 26.74 -34.13 13.14
CA LYS A 733 26.40 -34.90 11.92
C LYS A 733 25.38 -34.18 11.02
N GLY A 734 24.54 -33.32 11.58
CA GLY A 734 23.54 -32.55 10.84
C GLY A 734 24.05 -31.24 10.24
N LEU A 735 25.19 -30.72 10.72
CA LEU A 735 25.77 -29.45 10.26
C LEU A 735 25.90 -29.31 8.74
N PRO A 736 26.26 -30.35 7.95
CA PRO A 736 26.36 -30.22 6.50
C PRO A 736 25.15 -29.59 5.82
N ASN A 737 23.93 -29.79 6.36
CA ASN A 737 22.73 -29.13 5.86
C ASN A 737 22.79 -27.60 6.04
N LEU A 738 23.05 -27.13 7.27
CA LEU A 738 23.22 -25.70 7.54
C LEU A 738 24.34 -25.08 6.70
N LEU A 739 25.49 -25.76 6.62
CA LEU A 739 26.65 -25.30 5.85
C LEU A 739 26.33 -25.15 4.36
N GLN A 740 25.58 -26.09 3.77
CA GLN A 740 25.11 -25.98 2.39
C GLN A 740 24.25 -24.73 2.19
N HIS A 741 23.31 -24.46 3.09
CA HIS A 741 22.42 -23.32 2.97
C HIS A 741 23.12 -21.97 3.15
N ILE A 742 24.17 -21.89 3.98
CA ILE A 742 25.06 -20.73 4.08
C ILE A 742 25.83 -20.54 2.76
N SER A 743 26.42 -21.61 2.23
CA SER A 743 27.11 -21.58 0.94
C SER A 743 26.20 -21.12 -0.20
N ASN A 744 24.92 -21.53 -0.19
CA ASN A 744 23.93 -21.09 -1.18
C ASN A 744 23.78 -19.56 -1.16
N GLY A 745 23.57 -18.96 0.02
CA GLY A 745 23.46 -17.50 0.15
C GLY A 745 24.73 -16.77 -0.29
N CYS A 746 25.90 -17.28 0.11
CA CYS A 746 27.20 -16.73 -0.26
C CYS A 746 27.45 -16.81 -1.78
N SER A 747 26.94 -17.83 -2.47
CA SER A 747 27.12 -17.99 -3.92
C SER A 747 26.45 -16.88 -4.74
N PHE A 748 25.39 -16.27 -4.20
CA PHE A 748 24.75 -15.08 -4.77
C PHE A 748 25.43 -13.78 -4.34
N GLY A 749 26.45 -13.82 -3.47
CA GLY A 749 27.15 -12.64 -2.97
C GLY A 749 26.44 -11.89 -1.84
N MET A 750 25.47 -12.53 -1.16
CA MET A 750 24.74 -11.93 -0.04
C MET A 750 25.48 -12.17 1.29
N PRO A 751 25.52 -11.19 2.20
CA PRO A 751 25.90 -11.44 3.59
C PRO A 751 24.81 -12.27 4.28
N VAL A 752 25.19 -13.41 4.85
CA VAL A 752 24.27 -14.36 5.49
C VAL A 752 24.30 -14.19 7.00
N VAL A 753 23.16 -13.84 7.59
CA VAL A 753 22.94 -13.79 9.05
C VAL A 753 22.14 -15.02 9.47
N VAL A 754 22.73 -15.92 10.26
CA VAL A 754 22.05 -17.12 10.73
C VAL A 754 21.22 -16.79 11.99
N SER A 755 19.92 -17.07 11.97
CA SER A 755 19.06 -17.04 13.16
C SER A 755 18.83 -18.45 13.67
N ILE A 756 19.32 -18.72 14.87
CA ILE A 756 19.10 -19.96 15.63
C ILE A 756 17.88 -19.71 16.51
N ASN A 757 16.72 -20.24 16.11
CA ASN A 757 15.50 -20.09 16.89
C ASN A 757 15.59 -20.99 18.13
N ALA A 758 15.61 -20.35 19.30
CA ALA A 758 15.78 -21.04 20.57
C ALA A 758 14.51 -21.81 20.94
N HIS A 759 14.71 -23.02 21.47
CA HIS A 759 13.67 -23.74 22.17
C HIS A 759 14.10 -24.10 23.60
N VAL A 760 13.13 -24.23 24.50
CA VAL A 760 13.27 -24.62 25.92
C VAL A 760 14.19 -25.82 26.18
N ALA A 761 14.33 -26.76 25.24
CA ALA A 761 15.14 -27.97 25.43
C ALA A 761 16.59 -27.82 24.91
N ASP A 762 16.89 -26.73 24.22
CA ASP A 762 18.20 -26.52 23.62
C ASP A 762 19.20 -26.08 24.71
N THR A 763 20.44 -26.55 24.62
CA THR A 763 21.48 -26.16 25.57
C THR A 763 22.41 -25.05 25.04
N PRO A 764 23.08 -24.30 25.94
CA PRO A 764 24.11 -23.35 25.53
C PRO A 764 25.24 -23.97 24.68
N ALA A 765 25.57 -25.25 24.91
CA ALA A 765 26.60 -25.96 24.14
C ALA A 765 26.14 -26.23 22.70
N GLU A 766 24.89 -26.65 22.50
CA GLU A 766 24.29 -26.84 21.17
C GLU A 766 24.24 -25.52 20.39
N HIS A 767 23.84 -24.42 21.04
CA HIS A 767 23.86 -23.08 20.43
C HIS A 767 25.27 -22.63 20.06
N ALA A 768 26.26 -22.87 20.92
CA ALA A 768 27.66 -22.54 20.67
C ALA A 768 28.24 -23.32 19.48
N LEU A 769 27.90 -24.61 19.35
CA LEU A 769 28.32 -25.44 18.21
C LEU A 769 27.77 -24.89 16.89
N LEU A 770 26.47 -24.57 16.83
CA LEU A 770 25.85 -23.99 15.64
C LEU A 770 26.46 -22.63 15.26
N ARG A 771 26.67 -21.73 16.24
CA ARG A 771 27.32 -20.44 15.99
C ARG A 771 28.72 -20.61 15.40
N LYS A 772 29.55 -21.45 16.02
CA LYS A 772 30.91 -21.69 15.58
C LYS A 772 30.94 -22.25 14.16
N ALA A 773 30.13 -23.26 13.88
CA ALA A 773 30.04 -23.87 12.56
C ALA A 773 29.55 -22.88 11.49
N ALA A 774 28.53 -22.07 11.79
CA ALA A 774 28.00 -21.08 10.87
C ALA A 774 29.04 -20.01 10.48
N LEU A 775 29.76 -19.45 11.46
CA LEU A 775 30.80 -18.45 11.21
C LEU A 775 31.97 -19.03 10.41
N GLN A 776 32.40 -20.26 10.71
CA GLN A 776 33.43 -20.97 9.94
C GLN A 776 33.00 -21.25 8.49
N ALA A 777 31.70 -21.39 8.24
CA ALA A 777 31.14 -21.58 6.90
C ALA A 777 31.06 -20.30 6.06
N GLY A 778 31.40 -19.14 6.64
CA GLY A 778 31.32 -17.83 5.97
C GLY A 778 30.04 -17.06 6.23
N ALA A 779 29.22 -17.43 7.24
CA ALA A 779 28.14 -16.57 7.69
C ALA A 779 28.71 -15.26 8.25
N PHE A 780 28.06 -14.14 7.95
CA PHE A 780 28.40 -12.82 8.48
C PHE A 780 28.21 -12.77 10.00
N ALA A 781 27.09 -13.32 10.47
CA ALA A 781 26.75 -13.41 11.89
C ALA A 781 25.90 -14.65 12.17
N ALA A 782 25.88 -15.10 13.42
CA ALA A 782 25.01 -16.17 13.89
C ALA A 782 24.43 -15.82 15.27
N VAL A 783 23.11 -15.70 15.35
CA VAL A 783 22.40 -15.13 16.50
C VAL A 783 21.37 -16.12 17.03
N VAL A 784 21.33 -16.30 18.35
CA VAL A 784 20.25 -17.04 19.02
C VAL A 784 19.10 -16.09 19.25
N SER A 785 17.89 -16.48 18.86
CA SER A 785 16.72 -15.62 18.87
C SER A 785 15.58 -16.27 19.67
N THR A 786 14.93 -15.49 20.55
CA THR A 786 13.84 -15.93 21.44
C THR A 786 12.51 -15.23 21.12
N HIS A 787 12.36 -14.66 19.93
CA HIS A 787 11.17 -13.89 19.54
C HIS A 787 9.85 -14.65 19.59
N TRP A 788 9.86 -15.98 19.49
CA TRP A 788 8.66 -16.79 19.73
C TRP A 788 8.13 -16.60 21.17
N SER A 789 9.00 -16.51 22.18
CA SER A 789 8.61 -16.29 23.58
C SER A 789 8.59 -14.81 23.99
N ASP A 790 9.43 -13.98 23.38
CA ASP A 790 9.71 -12.60 23.83
C ASP A 790 9.28 -11.50 22.84
N GLY A 791 8.68 -11.86 21.70
CA GLY A 791 8.31 -10.90 20.65
C GLY A 791 9.53 -10.19 20.05
N GLY A 792 9.40 -8.92 19.66
CA GLY A 792 10.50 -8.17 19.06
C GLY A 792 11.74 -8.06 19.96
N ALA A 793 11.57 -8.02 21.28
CA ALA A 793 12.67 -7.96 22.22
C ALA A 793 13.63 -9.16 22.07
N GLY A 794 13.08 -10.35 21.79
CA GLY A 794 13.86 -11.59 21.58
C GLY A 794 14.59 -11.67 20.23
N ALA A 795 14.43 -10.69 19.35
CA ALA A 795 15.11 -10.61 18.05
C ALA A 795 15.95 -9.32 17.89
N VAL A 796 16.14 -8.54 18.96
CA VAL A 796 16.98 -7.33 18.93
C VAL A 796 18.41 -7.60 18.42
N PRO A 797 19.14 -8.63 18.91
CA PRO A 797 20.48 -8.92 18.40
C PRO A 797 20.47 -9.36 16.93
N LEU A 798 19.39 -10.00 16.47
CA LEU A 798 19.23 -10.38 15.06
C LEU A 798 19.04 -9.13 14.19
N ALA A 799 18.22 -8.17 14.64
CA ALA A 799 18.01 -6.90 13.96
C ALA A 799 19.31 -6.08 13.84
N GLU A 800 20.14 -6.05 14.88
CA GLU A 800 21.47 -5.40 14.85
C GLU A 800 22.37 -6.03 13.79
N ALA A 801 22.50 -7.36 13.79
CA ALA A 801 23.29 -8.08 12.80
C ALA A 801 22.80 -7.85 11.36
N VAL A 802 21.48 -7.74 11.14
CA VAL A 802 20.89 -7.43 9.83
C VAL A 802 21.18 -5.99 9.41
N ILE A 803 21.11 -5.02 10.34
CA ILE A 803 21.46 -3.62 10.06
C ILE A 803 22.92 -3.54 9.62
N GLU A 804 23.84 -4.16 10.35
CA GLU A 804 25.27 -4.20 10.03
C GLU A 804 25.54 -4.89 8.68
N ALA A 805 24.93 -6.05 8.44
CA ALA A 805 25.07 -6.76 7.17
C ALA A 805 24.61 -5.92 5.97
N SER A 806 23.51 -5.16 6.14
CA SER A 806 22.91 -4.33 5.08
C SER A 806 23.68 -3.03 4.77
N GLN A 807 24.72 -2.72 5.56
CA GLN A 807 25.64 -1.60 5.31
C GLN A 807 26.81 -1.98 4.40
N LEU A 808 27.05 -3.27 4.17
CA LEU A 808 28.10 -3.72 3.26
C LEU A 808 27.75 -3.39 1.80
N ASP A 809 28.79 -3.27 0.97
CA ASP A 809 28.63 -3.13 -0.47
C ASP A 809 27.87 -4.32 -1.05
N ASN A 810 26.79 -4.03 -1.80
CA ASN A 810 25.94 -5.06 -2.37
C ASN A 810 26.65 -5.78 -3.52
N LYS A 811 27.11 -7.01 -3.26
CA LYS A 811 27.80 -7.90 -4.23
C LYS A 811 26.85 -8.91 -4.89
N PHE A 812 25.54 -8.65 -4.85
CA PHE A 812 24.55 -9.56 -5.39
C PHE A 812 24.76 -9.86 -6.88
N LYS A 813 24.73 -11.14 -7.23
CA LYS A 813 24.81 -11.64 -8.61
C LYS A 813 23.87 -12.80 -8.82
N LEU A 814 23.36 -12.95 -10.04
CA LEU A 814 22.54 -14.11 -10.43
C LEU A 814 23.42 -15.35 -10.63
N LEU A 815 22.83 -16.54 -10.54
CA LEU A 815 23.58 -17.80 -10.62
C LEU A 815 24.04 -18.14 -12.06
N TYR A 816 23.26 -17.70 -13.04
CA TYR A 816 23.46 -17.99 -14.46
C TYR A 816 22.93 -16.87 -15.35
N GLU A 817 23.58 -16.70 -16.50
CA GLU A 817 23.18 -15.75 -17.54
C GLU A 817 21.89 -16.17 -18.27
N PRO A 818 21.09 -15.22 -18.81
CA PRO A 818 19.83 -15.53 -19.49
C PRO A 818 19.98 -16.46 -20.71
N ASN A 819 21.06 -16.33 -21.46
CA ASN A 819 21.26 -17.05 -22.72
C ASN A 819 21.82 -18.47 -22.56
N LEU A 820 22.08 -18.90 -21.33
CA LEU A 820 22.53 -20.27 -21.07
C LEU A 820 21.42 -21.26 -21.48
N PRO A 821 21.73 -22.39 -22.15
CA PRO A 821 20.74 -23.41 -22.49
C PRO A 821 19.97 -23.92 -21.27
N LEU A 822 18.71 -24.32 -21.45
CA LEU A 822 17.84 -24.75 -20.34
C LEU A 822 18.46 -25.89 -19.51
N ALA A 823 19.05 -26.88 -20.17
CA ALA A 823 19.73 -28.01 -19.51
C ALA A 823 20.95 -27.57 -18.66
N ASP A 824 21.70 -26.59 -19.16
CA ASP A 824 22.89 -26.07 -18.49
C ASP A 824 22.50 -25.20 -17.29
N LYS A 825 21.39 -24.45 -17.38
CA LYS A 825 20.79 -23.74 -16.24
C LYS A 825 20.38 -24.72 -15.13
N MET A 826 19.70 -25.82 -15.48
CA MET A 826 19.32 -26.88 -14.53
C MET A 826 20.56 -27.47 -13.86
N THR A 827 21.60 -27.77 -14.63
CA THR A 827 22.88 -28.30 -14.13
C THR A 827 23.54 -27.33 -13.16
N LYS A 828 23.60 -26.04 -13.50
CA LYS A 828 24.19 -25.00 -12.65
C LYS A 828 23.46 -24.89 -11.30
N ILE A 829 22.13 -24.90 -11.31
CA ILE A 829 21.31 -24.90 -10.09
C ILE A 829 21.60 -26.16 -9.28
N ALA A 830 21.54 -27.34 -9.91
CA ALA A 830 21.70 -28.62 -9.21
C ALA A 830 23.08 -28.77 -8.54
N GLN A 831 24.15 -28.37 -9.23
CA GLN A 831 25.51 -28.45 -8.70
C GLN A 831 25.73 -27.44 -7.57
N THR A 832 25.28 -26.19 -7.75
CA THR A 832 25.58 -25.12 -6.79
C THR A 832 24.68 -25.20 -5.55
N MET A 833 23.37 -25.39 -5.74
CA MET A 833 22.38 -25.29 -4.67
C MET A 833 22.16 -26.60 -3.95
N TYR A 834 22.27 -27.73 -4.66
CA TYR A 834 21.94 -29.05 -4.13
C TYR A 834 23.19 -29.90 -3.86
N GLY A 835 24.30 -29.64 -4.55
CA GLY A 835 25.50 -30.47 -4.50
C GLY A 835 25.41 -31.73 -5.38
N ALA A 836 24.52 -31.74 -6.38
CA ALA A 836 24.43 -32.83 -7.35
C ALA A 836 25.72 -32.91 -8.19
N GLY A 837 26.15 -34.13 -8.53
CA GLY A 837 27.27 -34.34 -9.45
C GLY A 837 26.88 -34.15 -10.91
N GLN A 838 25.68 -34.63 -11.26
CA GLN A 838 25.14 -34.59 -12.61
C GLN A 838 23.61 -34.46 -12.62
N VAL A 839 23.08 -33.98 -13.74
CA VAL A 839 21.64 -33.93 -14.03
C VAL A 839 21.34 -34.90 -15.17
N GLU A 840 20.39 -35.80 -14.95
CA GLU A 840 19.93 -36.78 -15.93
C GLU A 840 18.57 -36.33 -16.47
N LEU A 841 18.50 -36.09 -17.79
CA LEU A 841 17.26 -35.74 -18.48
C LEU A 841 16.64 -36.98 -19.12
N SER A 842 15.36 -37.25 -18.81
CA SER A 842 14.55 -38.24 -19.52
C SER A 842 14.44 -37.90 -21.01
N GLN A 843 14.03 -38.87 -21.84
CA GLN A 843 13.76 -38.60 -23.26
C GLN A 843 12.64 -37.56 -23.43
N GLU A 844 11.58 -37.67 -22.64
CA GLU A 844 10.47 -36.71 -22.63
C GLU A 844 10.94 -35.27 -22.33
N ALA A 845 11.78 -35.11 -21.30
CA ALA A 845 12.32 -33.81 -20.93
C ALA A 845 13.19 -33.21 -22.05
N ARG A 846 13.99 -34.03 -22.75
CA ARG A 846 14.81 -33.56 -23.89
C ARG A 846 13.94 -33.06 -25.04
N ASP A 847 12.89 -33.80 -25.38
CA ASP A 847 11.98 -33.45 -26.47
C ASP A 847 11.19 -32.17 -26.13
N GLN A 848 10.75 -32.03 -24.89
CA GLN A 848 10.09 -30.83 -24.38
C GLN A 848 11.04 -29.62 -24.34
N ILE A 849 12.29 -29.78 -23.87
CA ILE A 849 13.31 -28.72 -23.92
C ILE A 849 13.51 -28.23 -25.35
N LYS A 850 13.63 -29.15 -26.31
CA LYS A 850 13.77 -28.80 -27.73
C LYS A 850 12.56 -28.00 -28.21
N ARG A 851 11.35 -28.49 -27.98
CA ARG A 851 10.10 -27.79 -28.38
C ARG A 851 10.01 -26.39 -27.77
N LEU A 852 10.30 -26.24 -26.48
CA LEU A 852 10.26 -24.95 -25.80
C LEU A 852 11.33 -23.99 -26.35
N THR A 853 12.51 -24.51 -26.69
CA THR A 853 13.59 -23.72 -27.29
C THR A 853 13.19 -23.24 -28.69
N ASP A 854 12.65 -24.13 -29.52
CA ASP A 854 12.16 -23.82 -30.87
C ASP A 854 11.00 -22.80 -30.82
N ALA A 855 10.17 -22.85 -29.78
CA ALA A 855 9.09 -21.90 -29.51
C ALA A 855 9.57 -20.56 -28.89
N GLY A 856 10.87 -20.35 -28.71
CA GLY A 856 11.45 -19.10 -28.22
C GLY A 856 11.55 -18.95 -26.70
N PHE A 857 11.32 -20.02 -25.93
CA PHE A 857 11.35 -20.00 -24.46
C PHE A 857 12.71 -20.42 -23.86
N GLY A 858 13.74 -20.67 -24.68
CA GLY A 858 15.05 -21.17 -24.23
C GLY A 858 15.83 -20.20 -23.31
N SER A 859 15.54 -18.91 -23.37
CA SER A 859 16.19 -17.87 -22.54
C SER A 859 15.53 -17.70 -21.16
N LEU A 860 14.37 -18.31 -20.92
CA LEU A 860 13.65 -18.17 -19.65
C LEU A 860 14.46 -18.77 -18.47
N PRO A 861 14.27 -18.23 -17.25
CA PRO A 861 14.76 -18.85 -16.02
C PRO A 861 14.17 -20.24 -15.77
N ILE A 862 14.85 -21.03 -14.95
CA ILE A 862 14.40 -22.36 -14.52
C ILE A 862 13.78 -22.29 -13.12
N CYS A 863 12.63 -22.93 -12.96
CA CYS A 863 11.98 -23.22 -11.70
C CYS A 863 12.10 -24.73 -11.42
N MET A 864 13.06 -25.13 -10.59
CA MET A 864 13.26 -26.54 -10.23
C MET A 864 12.15 -27.00 -9.27
N SER A 865 11.36 -27.98 -9.68
CA SER A 865 10.26 -28.55 -8.91
C SER A 865 10.68 -29.90 -8.32
N LYS A 866 11.15 -29.88 -7.07
CA LYS A 866 11.58 -31.05 -6.29
C LYS A 866 10.93 -31.07 -4.91
N THR A 867 11.06 -32.17 -4.17
CA THR A 867 10.67 -32.21 -2.76
C THR A 867 11.40 -31.15 -1.95
N SER A 868 10.70 -30.55 -0.99
CA SER A 868 11.29 -29.63 -0.03
C SER A 868 12.00 -30.33 1.12
N ALA A 869 11.73 -31.61 1.37
CA ALA A 869 12.22 -32.34 2.54
C ALA A 869 13.70 -32.79 2.45
N SER A 870 14.37 -32.50 1.33
CA SER A 870 15.75 -32.89 1.04
C SER A 870 16.36 -32.06 -0.08
N VAL A 871 17.66 -31.82 -0.03
CA VAL A 871 18.41 -31.20 -1.14
C VAL A 871 18.50 -32.12 -2.36
N THR A 872 18.41 -33.44 -2.21
CA THR A 872 18.67 -34.41 -3.30
C THR A 872 17.52 -34.63 -4.27
N GLY A 873 16.30 -34.26 -3.88
CA GLY A 873 15.07 -34.66 -4.57
C GLY A 873 14.42 -35.91 -3.99
N ASP A 874 15.13 -36.67 -3.15
CA ASP A 874 14.60 -37.81 -2.41
C ASP A 874 14.25 -37.40 -0.96
N PRO A 875 12.96 -37.43 -0.55
CA PRO A 875 12.53 -36.95 0.75
C PRO A 875 13.10 -37.73 1.93
N ASP A 876 13.59 -38.96 1.75
CA ASP A 876 14.11 -39.79 2.84
C ASP A 876 15.59 -39.48 3.15
N ILE A 877 16.29 -38.85 2.22
CA ILE A 877 17.70 -38.50 2.38
C ILE A 877 17.83 -37.18 3.15
N LYS A 878 18.56 -37.20 4.27
CA LYS A 878 18.82 -36.03 5.13
C LYS A 878 20.27 -35.53 5.00
N GLY A 879 20.62 -34.47 5.72
CA GLY A 879 21.91 -33.80 5.61
C GLY A 879 22.06 -32.99 4.31
N ALA A 880 23.27 -32.99 3.75
CA ALA A 880 23.60 -32.40 2.45
C ALA A 880 24.61 -33.27 1.68
N PRO A 881 24.20 -34.47 1.23
CA PRO A 881 25.09 -35.36 0.48
C PRO A 881 25.51 -34.74 -0.85
N LYS A 882 26.67 -35.15 -1.34
CA LYS A 882 27.31 -34.61 -2.55
C LYS A 882 27.43 -35.67 -3.65
N GLY A 883 27.46 -35.23 -4.91
CA GLY A 883 27.77 -36.09 -6.04
C GLY A 883 26.63 -37.00 -6.50
N PHE A 884 25.42 -36.83 -5.99
CA PHE A 884 24.25 -37.61 -6.42
C PHE A 884 23.76 -37.17 -7.81
N THR A 885 22.96 -38.02 -8.45
CA THR A 885 22.30 -37.74 -9.73
C THR A 885 20.92 -37.16 -9.49
N LEU A 886 20.65 -35.97 -10.03
CA LEU A 886 19.29 -35.40 -10.04
C LEU A 886 18.59 -35.78 -11.35
N LYS A 887 17.43 -36.44 -11.27
CA LYS A 887 16.65 -36.83 -12.44
C LYS A 887 15.59 -35.78 -12.76
N VAL A 888 15.54 -35.32 -14.01
CA VAL A 888 14.47 -34.44 -14.54
C VAL A 888 13.59 -35.27 -15.47
N GLN A 889 12.34 -35.45 -15.07
CA GLN A 889 11.38 -36.31 -15.75
C GLN A 889 10.67 -35.59 -16.90
N SER A 890 10.30 -34.33 -16.71
CA SER A 890 9.60 -33.52 -17.71
C SER A 890 9.81 -32.03 -17.46
N VAL A 891 9.52 -31.20 -18.47
CA VAL A 891 9.53 -29.74 -18.37
C VAL A 891 8.31 -29.14 -19.05
N TYR A 892 7.82 -28.03 -18.52
CA TYR A 892 6.78 -27.22 -19.15
C TYR A 892 7.01 -25.73 -18.92
N VAL A 893 6.33 -24.89 -19.69
CA VAL A 893 6.49 -23.44 -19.61
C VAL A 893 5.34 -22.80 -18.84
N SER A 894 5.65 -21.86 -17.97
CA SER A 894 4.70 -20.87 -17.43
C SER A 894 5.04 -19.54 -18.08
N ALA A 895 4.53 -19.35 -19.30
CA ALA A 895 4.96 -18.28 -20.20
C ALA A 895 4.59 -16.88 -19.73
N GLY A 896 3.41 -16.70 -19.13
CA GLY A 896 3.00 -15.44 -18.53
C GLY A 896 3.79 -15.12 -17.27
N ALA A 897 4.08 -16.14 -16.46
CA ALA A 897 4.96 -15.98 -15.29
C ALA A 897 6.43 -15.75 -15.70
N GLY A 898 6.83 -16.25 -16.86
CA GLY A 898 8.14 -16.03 -17.47
C GLY A 898 9.23 -16.98 -16.95
N PHE A 899 8.93 -18.26 -16.76
CA PHE A 899 9.92 -19.30 -16.43
C PHE A 899 9.53 -20.69 -16.96
N VAL A 900 10.51 -21.59 -17.04
CA VAL A 900 10.32 -23.02 -17.36
C VAL A 900 10.39 -23.83 -16.07
N VAL A 901 9.41 -24.71 -15.85
CA VAL A 901 9.35 -25.60 -14.69
C VAL A 901 9.99 -26.93 -15.03
N ALA A 902 10.96 -27.37 -14.22
CA ALA A 902 11.65 -28.65 -14.38
C ALA A 902 11.22 -29.63 -13.28
N MET A 903 10.54 -30.71 -13.66
CA MET A 903 9.99 -31.70 -12.73
C MET A 903 11.07 -32.70 -12.32
N CYS A 904 11.46 -32.66 -11.05
CA CYS A 904 12.51 -33.50 -10.47
C CYS A 904 11.94 -34.56 -9.50
N GLY A 905 10.72 -35.02 -9.79
CA GLY A 905 9.94 -35.95 -8.96
C GLY A 905 8.44 -35.62 -8.98
N ASP A 906 7.65 -36.50 -8.36
CA ASP A 906 6.20 -36.36 -8.33
C ASP A 906 5.75 -35.30 -7.33
N ILE A 907 5.26 -34.17 -7.85
CA ILE A 907 4.69 -33.09 -7.03
C ILE A 907 3.17 -33.06 -7.20
N THR A 908 2.48 -33.31 -6.09
CA THR A 908 1.01 -33.22 -6.04
C THR A 908 0.59 -31.75 -6.04
N LYS A 909 -0.11 -31.32 -7.10
CA LYS A 909 -0.72 -29.97 -7.19
C LYS A 909 -2.09 -29.85 -6.49
N MET A 910 -2.69 -30.97 -6.10
CA MET A 910 -3.98 -31.03 -5.40
C MET A 910 -3.87 -31.91 -4.15
N PRO A 911 -3.63 -31.32 -2.96
CA PRO A 911 -3.57 -32.07 -1.71
C PRO A 911 -4.91 -32.76 -1.41
N GLY A 912 -4.88 -33.79 -0.56
CA GLY A 912 -6.09 -34.44 -0.05
C GLY A 912 -6.26 -34.18 1.44
N LEU A 913 -7.50 -34.28 1.93
CA LEU A 913 -7.77 -34.33 3.37
C LEU A 913 -7.18 -35.60 4.00
N SER A 914 -6.82 -35.51 5.28
CA SER A 914 -6.40 -36.65 6.13
C SER A 914 -7.61 -37.49 6.55
N THR A 915 -7.38 -38.63 7.21
CA THR A 915 -8.46 -39.47 7.77
C THR A 915 -9.31 -38.72 8.80
N ARG A 916 -8.68 -37.83 9.57
CA ARG A 916 -9.35 -36.94 10.53
C ARG A 916 -8.94 -35.49 10.22
N PRO A 917 -9.61 -34.81 9.27
CA PRO A 917 -9.34 -33.41 8.95
C PRO A 917 -9.70 -32.48 10.12
N ALA A 918 -9.10 -31.29 10.14
CA ALA A 918 -9.39 -30.25 11.13
C ALA A 918 -10.86 -29.80 11.14
N ILE A 919 -11.61 -30.05 10.05
CA ILE A 919 -13.05 -29.75 9.92
C ILE A 919 -13.85 -30.23 11.13
N TYR A 920 -13.52 -31.39 11.71
CA TYR A 920 -14.25 -31.94 12.86
C TYR A 920 -14.20 -31.06 14.11
N ASP A 921 -13.16 -30.24 14.25
CA ASP A 921 -12.95 -29.39 15.41
C ASP A 921 -13.34 -27.93 15.14
N ILE A 922 -13.56 -27.55 13.87
CA ILE A 922 -13.87 -26.19 13.47
C ILE A 922 -15.35 -25.89 13.71
N ASP A 923 -15.63 -24.82 14.46
CA ASP A 923 -17.00 -24.34 14.68
C ASP A 923 -17.06 -22.80 14.78
N LEU A 924 -18.26 -22.24 14.78
CA LEU A 924 -18.51 -20.82 15.00
C LEU A 924 -19.38 -20.64 16.25
N ASN A 925 -18.80 -20.03 17.28
CA ASN A 925 -19.53 -19.67 18.48
C ASN A 925 -20.60 -18.62 18.14
N THR A 926 -21.88 -18.99 18.17
CA THR A 926 -22.99 -18.15 17.70
C THR A 926 -23.33 -16.99 18.63
N GLU A 927 -22.85 -17.01 19.88
CA GLU A 927 -23.05 -15.92 20.84
C GLU A 927 -21.96 -14.84 20.70
N THR A 928 -20.71 -15.25 20.51
CA THR A 928 -19.55 -14.34 20.47
C THR A 928 -19.08 -14.01 19.05
N GLY A 929 -19.46 -14.82 18.05
CA GLY A 929 -18.96 -14.75 16.68
C GLY A 929 -17.51 -15.23 16.53
N GLN A 930 -16.91 -15.88 17.54
CA GLN A 930 -15.54 -16.38 17.50
C GLN A 930 -15.44 -17.76 16.83
N ILE A 931 -14.36 -17.99 16.08
CA ILE A 931 -14.12 -19.27 15.41
C ILE A 931 -13.41 -20.23 16.36
N GLU A 932 -13.92 -21.44 16.55
CA GLU A 932 -13.29 -22.47 17.39
C GLU A 932 -12.57 -23.52 16.51
N GLY A 933 -11.53 -24.16 17.05
CA GLY A 933 -10.79 -25.28 16.42
C GLY A 933 -10.00 -25.01 15.12
N LEU A 934 -9.94 -23.77 14.62
CA LEU A 934 -9.17 -23.41 13.42
C LEU A 934 -7.64 -23.56 13.60
N PHE A 935 -7.14 -23.51 14.84
CA PHE A 935 -5.72 -23.46 15.20
C PHE A 935 -5.34 -24.50 16.27
#